data_AF-A0A932WBP9-F1
#
_entry.id   AF-A0A932WBP9-F1
#
_cell.length_a   1.000
_cell.length_b   1.000
_cell.length_c   1.000
_cell.angle_alpha   90.00
_cell.angle_beta   90.00
_cell.angle_gamma   90.00
#
_symmetry.space_group_name_H-M   'P 1'
#
loop_
_entity.id
_entity.type
_entity.pdbx_description
1 polymer ?
#
loop_
_entity_poly.entity_id
_entity_poly.type
_entity_poly.pdbx_seq_one_letter_code
_entity_poly.pdbx_strand_id
1 'polypeptide(L)'
;MPIIDYKGTKNADTVNRKDLDPSHDWARYFGYEGDDYIVWTDGEVFGGAGNDTIIRPEGATGDVYVVYWDAPGAITADLGAGYVLDGWGTRDTLVNIRAITGSGKNDTIYGSNETDRISLGWGKVYVDGRDGFDYVDIEGPATLWDIKTSADGRVTWVTNKEKPTERVFELHNIERIGFYNTNNEFINIKDLIDRSQIGPQALVESKDLRWNASGALGSAVKVSFSFADIVPGYGNGNGGTGSVAWTAAQKSTVRAALASLEAMTQLSFQEVSDSGTSFGQMRFGINQQTSTKAYSFLPDTKLGDLAGDIWLSSATADNMSKGSAGWATLLHEIAHALGLKQALDSSYTGDKVILIDDQNDSRYTLMSNNDVMNGVVREDFGMHDVSALRYLYGTKNVATCDNKYTFTDSFGSSQLLIVDDGGNNSIDASTVSAGARIDLRAGFTSSIGRDAQDHAVVDNLTIALGTKINTATGTEYDDVLIGNEFDNLLTGLGGNDQVDGGAGTDTFRIVGASGDYLVSYSDFSGNVLVSAADGFGGTDSLTRVELLQFSDGLFNIVLNNVASNDNDILIGTTAADKINAQGGNDILIGGAGDDQLDGGAGNDVARYVGGRDNFEITRTATGLTIRDRTGAEGTDTVSNVEQLRFADMNVNLGIAALSKTIAAKDLQQLEELYVAFFNRVPDADGLGYWIGQIKAGSSINNIAESFYGAAVYFSNLTGYTATMTNDEFVKIIYKNVLGRSGMTAPPDADVKYWSNELATGHASRGSLIGTMLYAAHSFKGDATWGWVPDLLDNKLIVANFFAVQQGLNFNTPEDSIVKGMAIAAAVTATDTSAALKLIGVSDTGFDLLA
;
A
#
# COMPACT_ATOMS: atom_id res chain seq x y z
N MET A 1 2.40 -27.29 40.35
CA MET A 1 3.10 -27.98 41.45
C MET A 1 2.57 -27.40 42.77
N PRO A 2 2.56 -28.13 43.90
CA PRO A 2 2.17 -27.54 45.18
C PRO A 2 3.16 -26.43 45.56
N ILE A 3 2.64 -25.25 45.92
CA ILE A 3 3.45 -24.13 46.44
C ILE A 3 3.90 -24.50 47.86
N ILE A 4 5.19 -24.32 48.17
CA ILE A 4 5.72 -24.55 49.53
C ILE A 4 5.74 -23.24 50.31
N ASP A 5 5.30 -23.33 51.57
CA ASP A 5 5.29 -22.23 52.52
C ASP A 5 6.34 -22.46 53.62
N TYR A 6 7.24 -21.49 53.77
CA TYR A 6 8.20 -21.39 54.87
C TYR A 6 7.76 -20.31 55.86
N LYS A 7 7.92 -20.58 57.15
CA LYS A 7 7.44 -19.71 58.23
C LYS A 7 8.57 -19.38 59.20
N GLY A 8 8.79 -18.10 59.42
CA GLY A 8 9.66 -17.52 60.44
C GLY A 8 9.07 -17.65 61.85
N THR A 9 9.72 -16.98 62.79
CA THR A 9 9.35 -16.88 64.20
C THR A 9 8.76 -15.50 64.51
N LYS A 10 8.55 -15.17 65.79
CA LYS A 10 8.12 -13.82 66.21
C LYS A 10 9.31 -12.96 66.68
N ASN A 11 10.52 -13.34 66.29
CA ASN A 11 11.74 -12.61 66.58
C ASN A 11 12.49 -12.40 65.26
N ALA A 12 13.47 -11.48 65.27
CA ALA A 12 14.37 -11.27 64.14
C ALA A 12 15.00 -12.58 63.65
N ASP A 13 14.67 -12.96 62.42
CA ASP A 13 15.15 -14.14 61.73
C ASP A 13 16.24 -13.80 60.71
N THR A 14 17.11 -14.76 60.40
CA THR A 14 18.05 -14.66 59.28
C THR A 14 17.86 -15.89 58.40
N VAL A 15 17.34 -15.68 57.20
CA VAL A 15 16.95 -16.74 56.27
C VAL A 15 17.66 -16.58 54.94
N ASN A 16 18.11 -17.72 54.40
CA ASN A 16 18.63 -17.81 53.05
C ASN A 16 17.96 -18.97 52.32
N ARG A 17 17.36 -18.69 51.16
CA ARG A 17 16.67 -19.68 50.32
C ARG A 17 17.54 -20.89 49.97
N LYS A 18 18.86 -20.72 49.87
CA LYS A 18 19.81 -21.81 49.58
C LYS A 18 19.93 -22.85 50.70
N ASP A 19 19.60 -22.48 51.92
CA ASP A 19 19.67 -23.36 53.09
C ASP A 19 18.36 -24.15 53.30
N LEU A 20 17.34 -23.87 52.48
CA LEU A 20 16.04 -24.54 52.45
C LEU A 20 15.97 -25.54 51.29
N ASP A 21 14.91 -26.36 51.23
CA ASP A 21 14.76 -27.40 50.21
C ASP A 21 14.89 -26.82 48.78
N PRO A 22 15.98 -27.12 48.06
CA PRO A 22 16.26 -26.49 46.77
C PRO A 22 15.46 -27.12 45.62
N SER A 23 14.63 -28.15 45.86
CA SER A 23 13.91 -28.85 44.78
C SER A 23 12.67 -28.13 44.24
N HIS A 24 12.39 -26.91 44.71
CA HIS A 24 11.19 -26.15 44.35
C HIS A 24 11.58 -24.76 43.85
N ASP A 25 11.28 -24.48 42.59
CA ASP A 25 11.66 -23.20 42.00
C ASP A 25 10.82 -22.06 42.61
N TRP A 26 9.49 -22.24 42.79
CA TRP A 26 8.62 -21.23 43.41
C TRP A 26 8.21 -21.57 44.87
N ALA A 27 8.52 -20.69 45.83
CA ALA A 27 8.15 -20.86 47.24
C ALA A 27 7.83 -19.54 47.95
N ARG A 28 7.08 -19.62 49.06
CA ARG A 28 6.66 -18.46 49.87
C ARG A 28 7.34 -18.45 51.22
N TYR A 29 7.74 -17.28 51.70
CA TYR A 29 8.28 -17.08 53.05
C TYR A 29 7.45 -16.08 53.86
N PHE A 30 7.09 -16.42 55.11
CA PHE A 30 6.36 -15.56 56.04
C PHE A 30 7.23 -15.22 57.27
N GLY A 31 7.72 -13.99 57.40
CA GLY A 31 8.63 -13.53 58.48
C GLY A 31 7.97 -13.25 59.83
N TYR A 32 6.71 -12.81 59.84
CA TYR A 32 5.89 -12.50 61.03
C TYR A 32 6.30 -11.27 61.85
N GLU A 33 7.08 -11.37 62.94
CA GLU A 33 7.43 -10.23 63.82
C GLU A 33 8.95 -10.20 64.03
N GLY A 34 9.56 -9.01 64.06
CA GLY A 34 11.00 -8.85 64.24
C GLY A 34 11.65 -8.15 63.04
N ASP A 35 12.88 -7.67 63.19
CA ASP A 35 13.64 -7.11 62.06
C ASP A 35 14.36 -8.26 61.33
N ASP A 36 13.74 -8.78 60.26
CA ASP A 36 14.22 -9.98 59.57
C ASP A 36 15.26 -9.68 58.49
N TYR A 37 16.17 -10.63 58.25
CA TYR A 37 17.13 -10.59 57.14
C TYR A 37 16.90 -11.78 56.20
N ILE A 38 16.29 -11.52 55.04
CA ILE A 38 15.73 -12.53 54.15
C ILE A 38 16.43 -12.47 52.78
N VAL A 39 17.12 -13.55 52.41
CA VAL A 39 17.72 -13.72 51.08
C VAL A 39 16.90 -14.73 50.29
N TRP A 40 16.24 -14.28 49.21
CA TRP A 40 15.31 -15.07 48.40
C TRP A 40 15.66 -15.06 46.93
N THR A 41 15.38 -16.13 46.18
CA THR A 41 15.80 -16.25 44.77
C THR A 41 14.66 -16.41 43.77
N ASP A 42 13.49 -16.87 44.20
CA ASP A 42 12.29 -17.04 43.37
C ASP A 42 11.04 -17.31 44.26
N GLY A 43 9.94 -16.59 44.02
CA GLY A 43 8.67 -16.72 44.75
C GLY A 43 8.29 -15.51 45.62
N GLU A 44 7.44 -15.71 46.64
CA GLU A 44 6.85 -14.60 47.42
C GLU A 44 7.50 -14.46 48.81
N VAL A 45 7.68 -13.23 49.26
CA VAL A 45 8.18 -12.91 50.60
C VAL A 45 7.23 -11.95 51.30
N PHE A 46 6.74 -12.37 52.47
CA PHE A 46 5.96 -11.56 53.39
C PHE A 46 6.88 -11.24 54.57
N GLY A 47 7.40 -10.00 54.64
CA GLY A 47 8.29 -9.57 55.73
C GLY A 47 7.59 -9.65 57.09
N GLY A 48 6.44 -8.98 57.19
CA GLY A 48 5.65 -8.96 58.41
C GLY A 48 5.89 -7.65 59.17
N ALA A 49 5.82 -7.71 60.50
CA ALA A 49 5.99 -6.54 61.35
C ALA A 49 7.45 -6.35 61.78
N GLY A 50 8.10 -5.29 61.34
CA GLY A 50 9.49 -5.01 61.68
C GLY A 50 10.12 -3.96 60.79
N ASN A 51 11.45 -3.89 60.78
CA ASN A 51 12.25 -3.28 59.73
C ASN A 51 13.01 -4.39 59.00
N ASP A 52 12.38 -4.97 57.99
CA ASP A 52 12.90 -6.16 57.32
C ASP A 52 13.90 -5.79 56.22
N THR A 53 14.86 -6.66 55.97
CA THR A 53 15.80 -6.56 54.85
C THR A 53 15.57 -7.73 53.91
N ILE A 54 15.01 -7.46 52.73
CA ILE A 54 14.68 -8.47 51.73
C ILE A 54 15.61 -8.30 50.52
N ILE A 55 16.34 -9.37 50.20
CA ILE A 55 17.41 -9.36 49.20
C ILE A 55 17.15 -10.42 48.16
N ARG A 56 17.10 -10.00 46.89
CA ARG A 56 17.28 -10.88 45.75
C ARG A 56 18.76 -10.90 45.35
N PRO A 57 19.46 -12.05 45.44
CA PRO A 57 20.85 -12.15 45.02
C PRO A 57 21.05 -11.76 43.56
N GLU A 58 22.16 -11.08 43.29
CA GLU A 58 22.60 -10.82 41.93
C GLU A 58 22.78 -12.14 41.15
N GLY A 59 22.26 -12.19 39.92
CA GLY A 59 22.29 -13.39 39.07
C GLY A 59 21.26 -14.47 39.40
N ALA A 60 20.30 -14.21 40.30
CA ALA A 60 19.13 -15.09 40.47
C ALA A 60 18.30 -15.14 39.16
N THR A 61 17.74 -16.30 38.84
CA THR A 61 16.97 -16.54 37.61
C THR A 61 15.46 -16.36 37.77
N GLY A 62 14.94 -16.32 39.00
CA GLY A 62 13.53 -16.11 39.31
C GLY A 62 13.24 -14.73 39.89
N ASP A 63 11.97 -14.39 40.05
CA ASP A 63 11.52 -13.09 40.56
C ASP A 63 11.10 -13.22 42.03
N VAL A 64 11.41 -12.21 42.84
CA VAL A 64 11.02 -12.16 44.27
C VAL A 64 9.91 -11.14 44.42
N TYR A 65 8.70 -11.62 44.66
CA TYR A 65 7.52 -10.81 44.91
C TYR A 65 7.44 -10.47 46.40
N VAL A 66 7.71 -9.23 46.76
CA VAL A 66 7.48 -8.77 48.15
C VAL A 66 6.01 -8.42 48.32
N VAL A 67 5.36 -9.02 49.32
CA VAL A 67 3.90 -8.97 49.46
C VAL A 67 3.51 -8.24 50.73
N TYR A 68 2.72 -7.17 50.58
CA TYR A 68 2.27 -6.30 51.67
C TYR A 68 0.75 -6.31 51.88
N TRP A 69 0.05 -7.31 51.38
CA TRP A 69 -1.41 -7.48 51.49
C TRP A 69 -1.96 -7.43 52.95
N ASP A 70 -1.11 -7.67 53.95
CA ASP A 70 -1.41 -7.73 55.37
C ASP A 70 -0.89 -6.49 56.13
N ALA A 71 -0.35 -5.50 55.41
CA ALA A 71 0.03 -4.21 55.96
C ALA A 71 -1.17 -3.52 56.65
N PRO A 72 -0.96 -2.82 57.78
CA PRO A 72 -2.02 -2.21 58.58
C PRO A 72 -2.66 -1.00 57.90
N GLY A 73 -1.99 -0.43 56.89
CA GLY A 73 -2.42 0.74 56.15
C GLY A 73 -1.90 0.76 54.71
N ALA A 74 -2.04 1.90 54.05
CA ALA A 74 -1.46 2.12 52.74
C ALA A 74 0.06 2.18 52.81
N ILE A 75 0.72 1.59 51.81
CA ILE A 75 2.17 1.56 51.73
C ILE A 75 2.71 2.68 50.82
N THR A 76 3.95 3.09 51.07
CA THR A 76 4.76 3.83 50.12
C THR A 76 6.00 3.03 49.77
N ALA A 77 6.07 2.52 48.55
CA ALA A 77 7.18 1.70 48.06
C ALA A 77 7.99 2.46 47.01
N ASP A 78 9.31 2.30 47.03
CA ASP A 78 10.22 2.75 45.99
C ASP A 78 11.26 1.65 45.72
N LEU A 79 11.04 0.89 44.64
CA LEU A 79 11.88 -0.25 44.26
C LEU A 79 13.26 0.20 43.78
N GLY A 80 13.35 1.36 43.12
CA GLY A 80 14.62 1.98 42.71
C GLY A 80 15.46 2.46 43.89
N ALA A 81 14.83 3.06 44.90
CA ALA A 81 15.49 3.49 46.14
C ALA A 81 15.63 2.37 47.19
N GLY A 82 15.04 1.21 46.93
CA GLY A 82 15.15 -0.01 47.73
C GLY A 82 14.41 0.05 49.05
N TYR A 83 13.13 0.45 49.08
CA TYR A 83 12.36 0.46 50.32
C TYR A 83 10.84 0.39 50.22
N VAL A 84 10.23 0.04 51.36
CA VAL A 84 8.79 0.18 51.61
C VAL A 84 8.55 0.79 52.99
N LEU A 85 7.61 1.73 53.07
CA LEU A 85 6.97 2.20 54.30
C LEU A 85 5.60 1.52 54.37
N ASP A 86 5.50 0.43 55.11
CA ASP A 86 4.32 -0.43 55.14
C ASP A 86 3.39 -0.18 56.34
N GLY A 87 3.85 0.65 57.29
CA GLY A 87 3.13 0.95 58.53
C GLY A 87 3.47 0.01 59.68
N TRP A 88 4.34 -0.98 59.47
CA TRP A 88 5.08 -1.67 60.51
C TRP A 88 6.46 -1.03 60.68
N GLY A 89 7.00 -1.05 61.90
CA GLY A 89 8.33 -0.49 62.18
C GLY A 89 8.52 0.96 61.68
N THR A 90 9.65 1.20 61.02
CA THR A 90 10.02 2.48 60.39
C THR A 90 10.19 2.38 58.88
N ARG A 91 10.81 1.30 58.36
CA ARG A 91 11.06 1.06 56.93
C ARG A 91 11.60 -0.34 56.70
N ASP A 92 11.11 -1.00 55.66
CA ASP A 92 11.75 -2.18 55.07
C ASP A 92 12.79 -1.78 54.01
N THR A 93 13.87 -2.56 53.93
CA THR A 93 14.96 -2.41 52.98
C THR A 93 14.88 -3.47 51.90
N LEU A 94 14.79 -3.05 50.65
CA LEU A 94 14.74 -3.93 49.49
C LEU A 94 16.04 -3.85 48.71
N VAL A 95 16.59 -5.00 48.31
CA VAL A 95 17.81 -5.08 47.50
C VAL A 95 17.54 -5.94 46.27
N ASN A 96 17.66 -5.35 45.08
CA ASN A 96 17.39 -5.97 43.77
C ASN A 96 15.99 -6.57 43.62
N ILE A 97 15.01 -6.03 44.34
CA ILE A 97 13.60 -6.43 44.22
C ILE A 97 12.97 -5.68 43.05
N ARG A 98 12.25 -6.41 42.22
CA ARG A 98 11.56 -5.91 41.01
C ARG A 98 10.08 -6.30 40.95
N ALA A 99 9.57 -6.95 41.99
CA ALA A 99 8.19 -7.39 42.03
C ALA A 99 7.56 -7.11 43.39
N ILE A 100 6.39 -6.49 43.39
CA ILE A 100 5.67 -6.09 44.60
C ILE A 100 4.17 -6.33 44.47
N THR A 101 3.57 -6.80 45.55
CA THR A 101 2.11 -6.87 45.71
C THR A 101 1.69 -5.85 46.76
N GLY A 102 0.85 -4.89 46.37
CA GLY A 102 0.37 -3.81 47.24
C GLY A 102 -0.51 -4.30 48.40
N SER A 103 -0.87 -3.37 49.29
CA SER A 103 -1.68 -3.66 50.49
C SER A 103 -3.17 -3.81 50.22
N GLY A 104 -3.62 -3.38 49.03
CA GLY A 104 -5.05 -3.23 48.75
C GLY A 104 -5.66 -2.02 49.47
N LYS A 105 -4.85 -1.00 49.74
CA LYS A 105 -5.26 0.33 50.25
C LYS A 105 -4.82 1.40 49.24
N ASN A 106 -4.80 2.66 49.66
CA ASN A 106 -4.41 3.78 48.79
C ASN A 106 -2.87 3.87 48.67
N ASP A 107 -2.28 2.84 48.06
CA ASP A 107 -0.83 2.67 47.96
C ASP A 107 -0.19 3.71 47.01
N THR A 108 1.08 4.02 47.24
CA THR A 108 1.94 4.79 46.34
C THR A 108 3.17 3.94 46.05
N ILE A 109 3.38 3.57 44.79
CA ILE A 109 4.44 2.64 44.39
C ILE A 109 5.27 3.29 43.28
N TYR A 110 6.57 3.42 43.51
CA TYR A 110 7.54 3.79 42.49
C TYR A 110 8.37 2.56 42.11
N GLY A 111 8.46 2.27 40.82
CA GLY A 111 9.31 1.25 40.23
C GLY A 111 10.79 1.62 40.28
N SER A 112 11.56 1.07 39.37
CA SER A 112 13.00 1.20 39.21
C SER A 112 13.31 1.62 37.77
N ASN A 113 14.57 1.53 37.34
CA ASN A 113 14.90 1.80 35.94
C ASN A 113 15.01 0.50 35.11
N GLU A 114 14.40 -0.58 35.63
CA GLU A 114 14.37 -1.91 35.06
C GLU A 114 12.91 -2.38 35.00
N THR A 115 12.65 -3.50 34.33
CA THR A 115 11.33 -4.13 34.34
C THR A 115 10.85 -4.48 35.75
N ASP A 116 9.75 -3.86 36.15
CA ASP A 116 9.05 -4.13 37.39
C ASP A 116 7.69 -4.84 37.18
N ARG A 117 7.28 -5.61 38.19
CA ARG A 117 5.99 -6.32 38.24
C ARG A 117 5.19 -5.91 39.47
N ILE A 118 4.05 -5.28 39.25
CA ILE A 118 3.29 -4.63 40.31
C ILE A 118 1.88 -5.21 40.35
N SER A 119 1.54 -5.93 41.41
CA SER A 119 0.20 -6.50 41.60
C SER A 119 -0.65 -5.59 42.48
N LEU A 120 -1.80 -5.17 41.96
CA LEU A 120 -2.72 -4.24 42.62
C LEU A 120 -4.04 -4.91 43.01
N GLY A 121 -4.54 -4.56 44.20
CA GLY A 121 -5.79 -5.08 44.73
C GLY A 121 -6.92 -4.05 44.76
N TRP A 122 -7.19 -3.54 45.96
CA TRP A 122 -8.21 -2.53 46.26
C TRP A 122 -7.56 -1.16 46.51
N GLY A 123 -8.38 -0.11 46.59
CA GLY A 123 -7.96 1.24 46.94
C GLY A 123 -7.79 2.18 45.76
N LYS A 124 -7.33 3.39 46.09
CA LYS A 124 -6.92 4.43 45.13
C LYS A 124 -5.40 4.43 45.04
N VAL A 125 -4.85 3.70 44.07
CA VAL A 125 -3.42 3.43 43.99
C VAL A 125 -2.76 4.34 42.96
N TYR A 126 -1.60 4.88 43.32
CA TYR A 126 -0.68 5.54 42.41
C TYR A 126 0.50 4.63 42.12
N VAL A 127 0.84 4.44 40.85
CA VAL A 127 2.03 3.71 40.41
C VAL A 127 2.80 4.57 39.41
N ASP A 128 4.12 4.61 39.54
CA ASP A 128 5.04 5.13 38.52
C ASP A 128 6.12 4.08 38.25
N GLY A 129 6.08 3.45 37.08
CA GLY A 129 7.05 2.42 36.65
C GLY A 129 8.45 2.99 36.47
N ARG A 130 8.55 4.28 36.11
CA ARG A 130 9.76 4.99 35.68
C ARG A 130 10.28 4.48 34.33
N ASP A 131 11.52 3.99 34.26
CA ASP A 131 12.12 3.46 33.03
C ASP A 131 12.05 1.94 33.06
N GLY A 132 11.86 1.29 31.92
CA GLY A 132 11.83 -0.16 31.87
C GLY A 132 10.72 -0.65 30.95
N PHE A 133 10.39 -1.94 31.09
CA PHE A 133 9.13 -2.47 30.58
C PHE A 133 8.36 -3.00 31.77
N ASP A 134 7.37 -2.26 32.22
CA ASP A 134 6.68 -2.47 33.48
C ASP A 134 5.30 -3.10 33.30
N TYR A 135 4.97 -3.96 34.26
CA TYR A 135 3.75 -4.74 34.27
C TYR A 135 2.93 -4.40 35.50
N VAL A 136 1.66 -4.06 35.28
CA VAL A 136 0.67 -3.94 36.35
C VAL A 136 -0.36 -5.04 36.23
N ASP A 137 -0.50 -5.88 37.25
CA ASP A 137 -1.48 -6.97 37.29
C ASP A 137 -2.67 -6.60 38.19
N ILE A 138 -3.90 -6.74 37.67
CA ILE A 138 -5.14 -6.41 38.38
C ILE A 138 -6.19 -7.53 38.31
N GLU A 139 -7.09 -7.59 39.28
CA GLU A 139 -8.06 -8.69 39.42
C GLU A 139 -9.19 -8.66 38.37
N GLY A 140 -9.46 -9.82 37.76
CA GLY A 140 -10.64 -10.07 36.91
C GLY A 140 -10.48 -9.57 35.48
N PRO A 141 -11.43 -9.87 34.57
CA PRO A 141 -11.26 -9.61 33.14
C PRO A 141 -11.27 -8.12 32.78
N ALA A 142 -10.65 -7.76 31.66
CA ALA A 142 -10.54 -6.36 31.19
C ALA A 142 -11.90 -5.68 31.03
N THR A 143 -12.93 -6.46 30.70
CA THR A 143 -14.31 -5.98 30.58
C THR A 143 -14.88 -5.35 31.86
N LEU A 144 -14.33 -5.65 33.04
CA LEU A 144 -14.72 -5.03 34.32
C LEU A 144 -14.17 -3.62 34.52
N TRP A 145 -13.25 -3.18 33.67
CA TRP A 145 -12.48 -1.95 33.85
C TRP A 145 -12.81 -0.93 32.75
N ASP A 146 -12.89 0.34 33.14
CA ASP A 146 -12.79 1.49 32.25
C ASP A 146 -11.33 1.94 32.25
N ILE A 147 -10.66 1.84 31.09
CA ILE A 147 -9.22 2.08 30.95
C ILE A 147 -9.04 3.18 29.91
N LYS A 148 -8.37 4.26 30.30
CA LYS A 148 -8.10 5.42 29.45
C LYS A 148 -6.65 5.82 29.59
N THR A 149 -6.00 6.15 28.48
CA THR A 149 -4.59 6.55 28.49
C THR A 149 -4.40 7.92 27.89
N SER A 150 -3.40 8.66 28.38
CA SER A 150 -2.96 9.93 27.82
C SER A 150 -2.43 9.74 26.41
N ALA A 151 -2.46 10.79 25.60
CA ALA A 151 -2.12 10.67 24.18
C ALA A 151 -0.64 10.34 23.91
N ASP A 152 0.23 10.46 24.92
CA ASP A 152 1.64 10.03 24.91
C ASP A 152 1.87 8.66 25.59
N GLY A 153 0.81 8.01 26.07
CA GLY A 153 0.89 6.72 26.76
C GLY A 153 1.49 6.76 28.16
N ARG A 154 1.93 7.93 28.66
CA ARG A 154 2.63 8.03 29.96
C ARG A 154 1.72 7.89 31.17
N VAL A 155 0.43 8.20 31.04
CA VAL A 155 -0.52 8.11 32.15
C VAL A 155 -1.74 7.30 31.74
N THR A 156 -2.06 6.26 32.50
CA THR A 156 -3.25 5.44 32.32
C THR A 156 -4.12 5.48 33.57
N TRP A 157 -5.39 5.81 33.40
CA TRP A 157 -6.41 5.74 34.45
C TRP A 157 -7.21 4.45 34.29
N VAL A 158 -7.25 3.65 35.36
CA VAL A 158 -7.94 2.37 35.41
C VAL A 158 -9.00 2.43 36.51
N THR A 159 -10.28 2.37 36.14
CA THR A 159 -11.39 2.46 37.10
C THR A 159 -12.27 1.22 37.01
N ASN A 160 -12.53 0.57 38.14
CA ASN A 160 -13.45 -0.56 38.16
C ASN A 160 -14.90 -0.09 37.94
N LYS A 161 -15.61 -0.69 36.97
CA LYS A 161 -16.98 -0.29 36.61
C LYS A 161 -18.00 -0.54 37.73
N GLU A 162 -17.78 -1.57 38.55
CA GLU A 162 -18.67 -1.92 39.66
C GLU A 162 -18.30 -1.22 40.97
N LYS A 163 -17.03 -0.81 41.11
CA LYS A 163 -16.43 -0.20 42.31
C LYS A 163 -15.68 1.11 42.01
N PRO A 164 -16.29 2.09 41.34
CA PRO A 164 -15.59 3.25 40.76
C PRO A 164 -15.01 4.22 41.80
N THR A 165 -15.37 4.11 43.08
CA THR A 165 -14.82 4.95 44.16
C THR A 165 -13.81 4.22 45.04
N GLU A 166 -13.73 2.90 44.92
CA GLU A 166 -12.99 2.01 45.82
C GLU A 166 -11.83 1.29 45.11
N ARG A 167 -11.85 1.21 43.77
CA ARG A 167 -10.81 0.59 42.95
C ARG A 167 -10.50 1.49 41.76
N VAL A 168 -9.52 2.37 41.95
CA VAL A 168 -9.09 3.39 40.99
C VAL A 168 -7.57 3.40 40.98
N PHE A 169 -6.96 3.21 39.81
CA PHE A 169 -5.51 3.22 39.68
C PHE A 169 -5.08 4.31 38.70
N GLU A 170 -4.08 5.07 39.11
CA GLU A 170 -3.38 6.03 38.28
C GLU A 170 -1.98 5.48 38.03
N LEU A 171 -1.74 5.06 36.79
CA LEU A 171 -0.54 4.35 36.37
C LEU A 171 0.29 5.28 35.51
N HIS A 172 1.55 5.49 35.88
CA HIS A 172 2.51 6.31 35.15
C HIS A 172 3.62 5.42 34.60
N ASN A 173 3.99 5.63 33.34
CA ASN A 173 5.06 4.92 32.64
C ASN A 173 4.92 3.39 32.78
N ILE A 174 3.77 2.84 32.37
CA ILE A 174 3.48 1.41 32.38
C ILE A 174 3.23 0.93 30.95
N GLU A 175 3.88 -0.14 30.54
CA GLU A 175 3.74 -0.67 29.17
C GLU A 175 2.57 -1.63 29.05
N ARG A 176 2.25 -2.37 30.12
CA ARG A 176 1.27 -3.46 30.07
C ARG A 176 0.44 -3.60 31.33
N ILE A 177 -0.86 -3.82 31.13
CA ILE A 177 -1.80 -4.24 32.17
C ILE A 177 -2.15 -5.72 31.95
N GLY A 178 -1.86 -6.55 32.93
CA GLY A 178 -2.30 -7.94 33.00
C GLY A 178 -3.54 -8.10 33.89
N PHE A 179 -4.33 -9.14 33.59
CA PHE A 179 -5.58 -9.43 34.29
C PHE A 179 -5.53 -10.83 34.90
N TYR A 180 -5.29 -10.93 36.22
CA TYR A 180 -5.19 -12.23 36.88
C TYR A 180 -6.57 -12.83 37.20
N ASN A 181 -6.62 -14.15 37.41
CA ASN A 181 -7.84 -14.98 37.44
C ASN A 181 -8.59 -15.04 36.09
N THR A 182 -7.87 -14.85 34.99
CA THR A 182 -8.37 -14.97 33.61
C THR A 182 -7.52 -15.95 32.81
N ASN A 183 -7.84 -16.15 31.53
CA ASN A 183 -7.03 -16.93 30.60
C ASN A 183 -5.80 -16.12 30.08
N ASN A 184 -5.01 -15.54 31.00
CA ASN A 184 -3.82 -14.75 30.69
C ASN A 184 -4.11 -13.51 29.80
N GLU A 185 -5.25 -12.86 30.03
CA GLU A 185 -5.66 -11.63 29.34
C GLU A 185 -4.72 -10.47 29.69
N PHE A 186 -4.40 -9.61 28.71
CA PHE A 186 -3.61 -8.40 28.91
C PHE A 186 -3.92 -7.34 27.85
N ILE A 187 -3.54 -6.08 28.14
CA ILE A 187 -3.59 -4.95 27.23
C ILE A 187 -2.24 -4.24 27.23
N ASN A 188 -1.69 -3.92 26.06
CA ASN A 188 -0.56 -3.01 25.97
C ASN A 188 -1.08 -1.57 25.93
N ILE A 189 -0.47 -0.67 26.69
CA ILE A 189 -0.93 0.72 26.81
C ILE A 189 -0.86 1.46 25.47
N LYS A 190 0.16 1.19 24.65
CA LYS A 190 0.29 1.78 23.31
C LYS A 190 -0.92 1.54 22.40
N ASP A 191 -1.65 0.43 22.60
CA ASP A 191 -2.81 0.06 21.79
C ASP A 191 -4.07 0.84 22.22
N LEU A 192 -4.02 1.54 23.36
CA LEU A 192 -5.10 2.38 23.90
C LEU A 192 -4.97 3.86 23.53
N ILE A 193 -3.88 4.27 22.88
CA ILE A 193 -3.62 5.68 22.54
C ILE A 193 -4.63 6.15 21.48
N ASP A 194 -5.51 7.07 21.86
CA ASP A 194 -6.39 7.76 20.93
C ASP A 194 -5.62 8.88 20.20
N ARG A 195 -5.22 8.59 18.96
CA ARG A 195 -4.47 9.52 18.11
C ARG A 195 -5.19 10.85 17.88
N SER A 196 -6.53 10.86 17.93
CA SER A 196 -7.32 12.09 17.76
C SER A 196 -7.11 13.10 18.90
N GLN A 197 -6.64 12.62 20.05
CA GLN A 197 -6.41 13.43 21.24
C GLN A 197 -4.98 13.96 21.36
N ILE A 198 -4.06 13.56 20.47
CA ILE A 198 -2.65 13.99 20.53
C ILE A 198 -2.53 15.51 20.45
N GLY A 199 -3.11 16.13 19.42
CA GLY A 199 -3.14 17.60 19.32
C GLY A 199 -3.85 18.27 20.50
N PRO A 200 -5.11 17.91 20.81
CA PRO A 200 -5.83 18.46 21.95
C PRO A 200 -5.11 18.35 23.30
N GLN A 201 -4.44 17.25 23.61
CA GLN A 201 -3.78 17.07 24.90
C GLN A 201 -2.35 17.66 24.94
N ALA A 202 -1.60 17.59 23.83
CA ALA A 202 -0.22 18.07 23.79
C ALA A 202 -0.10 19.58 23.51
N LEU A 203 -1.03 20.17 22.76
CA LEU A 203 -0.95 21.54 22.28
C LEU A 203 -1.91 22.51 22.98
N VAL A 204 -2.92 22.06 23.72
CA VAL A 204 -3.78 22.98 24.49
C VAL A 204 -3.24 23.14 25.90
N GLU A 205 -2.76 24.34 26.25
CA GLU A 205 -2.27 24.64 27.61
C GLU A 205 -3.40 24.54 28.64
N SER A 206 -4.57 25.06 28.31
CA SER A 206 -5.78 24.97 29.13
C SER A 206 -7.02 25.26 28.29
N LYS A 207 -8.11 24.54 28.57
CA LYS A 207 -9.43 24.77 27.97
C LYS A 207 -10.01 26.17 28.22
N ASP A 208 -9.46 26.88 29.21
CA ASP A 208 -9.90 28.23 29.59
C ASP A 208 -9.10 29.33 28.87
N LEU A 209 -8.01 28.98 28.20
CA LEU A 209 -7.20 29.91 27.40
C LEU A 209 -7.66 29.90 25.95
N ARG A 210 -8.88 30.41 25.72
CA ARG A 210 -9.51 30.56 24.39
C ARG A 210 -10.56 31.68 24.38
N TRP A 211 -10.92 32.19 23.21
CA TRP A 211 -11.80 33.37 23.07
C TRP A 211 -13.25 33.19 23.54
N ASN A 212 -13.73 31.95 23.67
CA ASN A 212 -15.07 31.62 24.17
C ASN A 212 -15.02 30.70 25.40
N ALA A 213 -14.07 30.92 26.31
CA ALA A 213 -13.83 30.07 27.50
C ALA A 213 -15.09 29.77 28.34
N SER A 214 -16.08 30.67 28.38
CA SER A 214 -17.35 30.48 29.09
C SER A 214 -18.36 29.56 28.39
N GLY A 215 -18.18 29.29 27.09
CA GLY A 215 -19.01 28.35 26.32
C GLY A 215 -18.53 26.91 26.43
N ALA A 216 -19.25 25.97 25.83
CA ALA A 216 -18.74 24.60 25.69
C ALA A 216 -17.50 24.55 24.79
N LEU A 217 -16.63 23.56 25.00
CA LEU A 217 -15.59 23.22 24.02
C LEU A 217 -16.24 22.84 22.69
N GLY A 218 -15.55 23.11 21.58
CA GLY A 218 -16.06 22.80 20.26
C GLY A 218 -17.20 23.70 19.78
N SER A 219 -17.41 24.86 20.42
CA SER A 219 -18.48 25.79 20.04
C SER A 219 -17.96 26.96 19.21
N ALA A 220 -18.78 27.40 18.26
CA ALA A 220 -18.50 28.54 17.39
C ALA A 220 -18.17 29.81 18.17
N VAL A 221 -17.21 30.59 17.65
CA VAL A 221 -16.86 31.90 18.18
C VAL A 221 -16.49 32.85 17.05
N LYS A 222 -16.86 34.12 17.24
CA LYS A 222 -16.40 35.21 16.39
C LYS A 222 -15.33 36.01 17.12
N VAL A 223 -14.15 36.10 16.53
CA VAL A 223 -12.99 36.81 17.07
C VAL A 223 -12.74 38.06 16.24
N SER A 224 -12.69 39.23 16.86
CA SER A 224 -12.31 40.44 16.14
C SER A 224 -10.80 40.51 15.96
N PHE A 225 -10.32 41.06 14.85
CA PHE A 225 -8.89 41.32 14.64
C PHE A 225 -8.61 42.70 14.05
N SER A 226 -7.41 43.21 14.26
CA SER A 226 -7.00 44.52 13.73
C SER A 226 -5.51 44.54 13.37
N PHE A 227 -5.10 45.52 12.54
CA PHE A 227 -3.71 45.73 12.15
C PHE A 227 -3.17 46.99 12.85
N ALA A 228 -2.19 46.81 13.74
CA ALA A 228 -1.55 47.88 14.46
C ALA A 228 -0.55 48.62 13.55
N ASP A 229 -0.75 49.92 13.36
CA ASP A 229 0.20 50.80 12.65
C ASP A 229 1.27 51.41 13.60
N ILE A 230 1.08 51.27 14.91
CA ILE A 230 2.02 51.68 15.96
C ILE A 230 2.12 50.58 17.03
N VAL A 231 3.29 50.47 17.67
CA VAL A 231 3.43 49.65 18.88
C VAL A 231 2.61 50.29 20.00
N PRO A 232 1.64 49.56 20.61
CA PRO A 232 0.88 50.07 21.73
C PRO A 232 1.75 50.36 22.96
N GLY A 233 1.38 51.38 23.74
CA GLY A 233 2.11 51.76 24.95
C GLY A 233 1.90 50.84 26.17
N TYR A 234 1.05 49.82 26.05
CA TYR A 234 0.81 48.82 27.10
C TYR A 234 1.85 47.69 27.08
N GLY A 235 1.95 46.91 28.15
CA GLY A 235 2.79 45.71 28.20
C GLY A 235 4.24 45.88 28.66
N ASN A 236 4.57 46.94 29.41
CA ASN A 236 5.86 47.09 30.13
C ASN A 236 7.14 46.85 29.28
N GLY A 237 7.11 47.17 27.98
CA GLY A 237 8.25 46.97 27.06
C GLY A 237 8.17 45.70 26.19
N ASN A 238 7.13 44.86 26.35
CA ASN A 238 6.92 43.65 25.56
C ASN A 238 6.30 43.89 24.17
N GLY A 239 5.88 45.11 23.86
CA GLY A 239 5.39 45.49 22.51
C GLY A 239 6.52 45.69 21.48
N GLY A 240 7.79 45.62 21.92
CA GLY A 240 8.96 45.90 21.08
C GLY A 240 9.10 47.39 20.71
N THR A 241 10.02 47.69 19.78
CA THR A 241 10.29 49.06 19.31
C THR A 241 10.29 49.14 17.79
N GLY A 242 10.08 50.32 17.23
CA GLY A 242 10.20 50.54 15.78
C GLY A 242 9.08 49.89 14.98
N SER A 243 7.85 50.34 15.16
CA SER A 243 6.69 49.89 14.37
C SER A 243 6.90 50.12 12.87
N VAL A 244 6.53 49.12 12.08
CA VAL A 244 6.50 49.19 10.61
C VAL A 244 5.05 49.14 10.15
N ALA A 245 4.68 50.02 9.22
CA ALA A 245 3.34 50.05 8.67
C ALA A 245 3.09 48.83 7.79
N TRP A 246 1.90 48.24 7.91
CA TRP A 246 1.47 47.11 7.08
C TRP A 246 1.19 47.52 5.64
N THR A 247 1.72 46.76 4.68
CA THR A 247 1.31 46.89 3.28
C THR A 247 -0.03 46.21 3.02
N ALA A 248 -0.71 46.60 1.93
CA ALA A 248 -1.98 45.97 1.55
C ALA A 248 -1.83 44.47 1.25
N ALA A 249 -0.70 44.06 0.66
CA ALA A 249 -0.40 42.66 0.37
C ALA A 249 -0.25 41.84 1.66
N GLN A 250 0.53 42.33 2.63
CA GLN A 250 0.71 41.67 3.92
C GLN A 250 -0.62 41.51 4.67
N LYS A 251 -1.48 42.55 4.69
CA LYS A 251 -2.83 42.46 5.27
C LYS A 251 -3.67 41.39 4.56
N SER A 252 -3.58 41.30 3.23
CA SER A 252 -4.27 40.26 2.46
C SER A 252 -3.80 38.85 2.82
N THR A 253 -2.50 38.67 3.05
CA THR A 253 -1.92 37.39 3.48
C THR A 253 -2.44 36.95 4.85
N VAL A 254 -2.48 37.86 5.82
CA VAL A 254 -3.06 37.56 7.16
C VAL A 254 -4.52 37.15 7.05
N ARG A 255 -5.32 37.87 6.24
CA ARG A 255 -6.72 37.49 5.99
C ARG A 255 -6.85 36.10 5.37
N ALA A 256 -5.95 35.74 4.45
CA ALA A 256 -5.94 34.41 3.84
C ALA A 256 -5.60 33.30 4.86
N ALA A 257 -4.67 33.55 5.78
CA ALA A 257 -4.36 32.64 6.88
C ALA A 257 -5.58 32.43 7.79
N LEU A 258 -6.25 33.51 8.21
CA LEU A 258 -7.47 33.44 9.03
C LEU A 258 -8.61 32.72 8.29
N ALA A 259 -8.82 32.99 7.01
CA ALA A 259 -9.84 32.33 6.19
C ALA A 259 -9.63 30.81 6.07
N SER A 260 -8.37 30.34 6.08
CA SER A 260 -8.09 28.90 6.08
C SER A 260 -8.64 28.21 7.34
N LEU A 261 -8.56 28.87 8.51
CA LEU A 261 -9.11 28.36 9.77
C LEU A 261 -10.64 28.38 9.77
N GLU A 262 -11.28 29.42 9.22
CA GLU A 262 -12.75 29.49 9.06
C GLU A 262 -13.30 28.41 8.13
N ALA A 263 -12.47 27.85 7.26
CA ALA A 263 -12.86 26.77 6.38
C ALA A 263 -13.01 25.45 7.15
N MET A 264 -12.14 25.19 8.12
CA MET A 264 -12.02 23.89 8.82
C MET A 264 -12.50 23.89 10.28
N THR A 265 -12.80 25.06 10.84
CA THR A 265 -13.32 25.22 12.22
C THR A 265 -14.58 26.07 12.24
N GLN A 266 -15.24 26.18 13.40
CA GLN A 266 -16.34 27.14 13.61
C GLN A 266 -15.86 28.52 14.12
N LEU A 267 -14.59 28.86 13.88
CA LEU A 267 -14.09 30.22 14.03
C LEU A 267 -14.65 31.12 12.93
N SER A 268 -14.90 32.37 13.27
CA SER A 268 -15.10 33.46 12.31
C SER A 268 -14.33 34.70 12.75
N PHE A 269 -13.75 35.42 11.80
CA PHE A 269 -12.89 36.56 12.04
C PHE A 269 -13.51 37.85 11.50
N GLN A 270 -13.53 38.88 12.35
CA GLN A 270 -14.08 40.18 11.98
C GLN A 270 -13.00 41.26 12.07
N GLU A 271 -12.58 41.80 10.94
CA GLU A 271 -11.65 42.93 10.94
C GLU A 271 -12.33 44.18 11.52
N VAL A 272 -11.65 44.84 12.46
CA VAL A 272 -12.04 46.11 13.06
C VAL A 272 -10.90 47.13 12.93
N SER A 273 -11.22 48.41 13.08
CA SER A 273 -10.21 49.47 13.09
C SER A 273 -9.31 49.38 14.31
N ASP A 274 -8.02 49.66 14.11
CA ASP A 274 -7.03 49.75 15.19
C ASP A 274 -6.81 51.19 15.65
N SER A 275 -6.79 51.41 16.96
CA SER A 275 -6.50 52.68 17.61
C SER A 275 -5.97 52.45 19.02
N GLY A 276 -5.47 53.50 19.69
CA GLY A 276 -4.95 53.37 21.06
C GLY A 276 -5.97 52.93 22.13
N THR A 277 -7.27 52.97 21.83
CA THR A 277 -8.35 52.64 22.80
C THR A 277 -9.42 51.70 22.23
N SER A 278 -9.27 51.23 20.99
CA SER A 278 -10.19 50.32 20.32
C SER A 278 -9.41 49.54 19.29
N PHE A 279 -9.34 48.22 19.47
CA PHE A 279 -8.59 47.28 18.64
C PHE A 279 -9.28 45.90 18.66
N GLY A 280 -8.86 45.00 17.78
CA GLY A 280 -9.36 43.64 17.74
C GLY A 280 -8.88 42.81 18.92
N GLN A 281 -9.57 41.71 19.22
CA GLN A 281 -9.12 40.71 20.19
C GLN A 281 -7.76 40.12 19.78
N MET A 282 -7.57 39.88 18.47
CA MET A 282 -6.26 39.56 17.92
C MET A 282 -5.67 40.79 17.22
N ARG A 283 -4.49 41.23 17.63
CA ARG A 283 -3.87 42.43 17.07
C ARG A 283 -2.57 42.10 16.36
N PHE A 284 -2.51 42.37 15.06
CA PHE A 284 -1.35 42.08 14.23
C PHE A 284 -0.45 43.30 14.08
N GLY A 285 0.81 43.17 14.45
CA GLY A 285 1.81 44.23 14.36
C GLY A 285 3.12 43.77 13.73
N ILE A 286 3.89 44.73 13.20
CA ILE A 286 5.26 44.53 12.74
C ILE A 286 6.17 45.47 13.52
N ASN A 287 7.23 44.94 14.12
CA ASN A 287 8.20 45.72 14.87
C ASN A 287 9.64 45.25 14.62
N GLN A 288 10.62 45.98 15.15
CA GLN A 288 12.02 45.58 15.10
C GLN A 288 12.29 44.51 16.17
N GLN A 289 12.86 43.39 15.73
CA GLN A 289 13.22 42.26 16.56
C GLN A 289 14.67 41.86 16.26
N THR A 290 15.49 41.61 17.30
CA THR A 290 16.91 41.26 17.14
C THR A 290 17.24 39.81 17.44
N SER A 291 16.35 39.09 18.14
CA SER A 291 16.56 37.72 18.58
C SER A 291 15.38 36.78 18.27
N THR A 292 14.29 37.31 17.71
CA THR A 292 13.05 36.56 17.45
C THR A 292 12.58 36.83 16.03
N LYS A 293 11.92 35.83 15.44
CA LYS A 293 11.25 35.97 14.12
C LYS A 293 9.84 36.55 14.29
N ALA A 294 9.16 36.18 15.38
CA ALA A 294 7.90 36.72 15.82
C ALA A 294 7.65 36.33 17.29
N TYR A 295 6.53 36.79 17.86
CA TYR A 295 5.99 36.33 19.13
C TYR A 295 4.49 36.64 19.22
N SER A 296 3.81 35.89 20.08
CA SER A 296 2.36 35.98 20.29
C SER A 296 2.00 35.70 21.75
N PHE A 297 0.82 36.15 22.15
CA PHE A 297 0.29 35.95 23.48
C PHE A 297 -0.98 35.11 23.44
N LEU A 298 -1.04 34.08 24.29
CA LEU A 298 -2.24 33.29 24.50
C LEU A 298 -3.43 34.19 24.88
N PRO A 299 -4.68 33.76 24.60
CA PRO A 299 -5.90 34.47 24.99
C PRO A 299 -6.17 34.32 26.50
N ASP A 300 -5.23 34.75 27.34
CA ASP A 300 -5.32 34.78 28.80
C ASP A 300 -5.77 36.16 29.27
N THR A 301 -6.95 36.20 29.91
CA THR A 301 -7.49 37.43 30.53
C THR A 301 -6.53 38.10 31.52
N LYS A 302 -5.57 37.37 32.12
CA LYS A 302 -4.56 37.93 33.02
C LYS A 302 -3.54 38.81 32.31
N LEU A 303 -3.38 38.64 30.98
CA LEU A 303 -2.49 39.46 30.15
C LEU A 303 -3.14 40.81 29.76
N GLY A 304 -4.42 41.00 30.05
CA GLY A 304 -5.15 42.21 29.69
C GLY A 304 -5.10 42.45 28.19
N ASP A 305 -4.75 43.68 27.79
CA ASP A 305 -4.70 44.11 26.39
C ASP A 305 -3.61 43.42 25.55
N LEU A 306 -2.68 42.66 26.17
CA LEU A 306 -1.69 41.86 25.45
C LEU A 306 -2.28 40.55 24.91
N ALA A 307 -3.40 40.06 25.47
CA ALA A 307 -3.96 38.77 25.07
C ALA A 307 -4.32 38.79 23.57
N GLY A 308 -3.78 37.85 22.79
CA GLY A 308 -4.02 37.77 21.35
C GLY A 308 -3.15 38.67 20.46
N ASP A 309 -2.27 39.49 21.03
CA ASP A 309 -1.32 40.28 20.25
C ASP A 309 -0.33 39.36 19.50
N ILE A 310 -0.07 39.65 18.23
CA ILE A 310 0.84 38.94 17.33
C ILE A 310 1.82 39.96 16.72
N TRP A 311 3.11 39.77 16.95
CA TRP A 311 4.16 40.69 16.50
C TRP A 311 5.19 39.99 15.61
N LEU A 312 5.24 40.37 14.33
CA LEU A 312 6.20 39.86 13.36
C LEU A 312 7.44 40.76 13.27
N SER A 313 8.61 40.16 13.02
CA SER A 313 9.76 40.93 12.55
C SER A 313 9.52 41.42 11.12
N SER A 314 10.20 42.50 10.71
CA SER A 314 10.10 42.98 9.31
C SER A 314 10.51 41.91 8.29
N ALA A 315 11.56 41.13 8.58
CA ALA A 315 12.02 40.05 7.71
C ALA A 315 10.97 38.93 7.55
N THR A 316 10.26 38.60 8.63
CA THR A 316 9.14 37.64 8.59
C THR A 316 7.98 38.19 7.77
N ALA A 317 7.59 39.44 8.02
CA ALA A 317 6.48 40.09 7.32
C ALA A 317 6.74 40.29 5.81
N ASP A 318 8.00 40.45 5.40
CA ASP A 318 8.40 40.57 4.00
C ASP A 318 8.43 39.21 3.27
N ASN A 319 8.41 38.09 4.01
CA ASN A 319 8.49 36.73 3.48
C ASN A 319 7.31 35.86 3.93
N MET A 320 6.08 36.26 3.58
CA MET A 320 4.84 35.54 3.95
C MET A 320 4.13 34.88 2.75
N SER A 321 4.85 34.55 1.68
CA SER A 321 4.29 33.70 0.62
C SER A 321 4.03 32.29 1.16
N LYS A 322 2.98 31.60 0.71
CA LYS A 322 2.75 30.20 1.11
C LYS A 322 3.98 29.34 0.81
N GLY A 323 4.30 28.41 1.71
CA GLY A 323 5.51 27.58 1.63
C GLY A 323 6.81 28.33 1.98
N SER A 324 6.72 29.52 2.58
CA SER A 324 7.90 30.24 3.09
C SER A 324 7.99 30.20 4.61
N ALA A 325 9.20 30.37 5.15
CA ALA A 325 9.44 30.38 6.59
C ALA A 325 8.65 31.47 7.33
N GLY A 326 8.45 32.65 6.72
CA GLY A 326 7.66 33.71 7.37
C GLY A 326 6.16 33.45 7.34
N TRP A 327 5.66 32.71 6.33
CA TRP A 327 4.29 32.19 6.34
C TRP A 327 4.07 31.17 7.46
N ALA A 328 4.93 30.16 7.59
CA ALA A 328 4.84 29.18 8.68
C ALA A 328 4.94 29.86 10.07
N THR A 329 5.81 30.86 10.21
CA THR A 329 5.91 31.67 11.44
C THR A 329 4.60 32.41 11.73
N LEU A 330 3.97 33.04 10.72
CA LEU A 330 2.67 33.69 10.90
C LEU A 330 1.60 32.70 11.40
N LEU A 331 1.53 31.50 10.81
CA LEU A 331 0.58 30.47 11.23
C LEU A 331 0.83 30.01 12.68
N HIS A 332 2.11 29.81 13.06
CA HIS A 332 2.52 29.49 14.43
C HIS A 332 2.02 30.53 15.44
N GLU A 333 2.25 31.82 15.15
CA GLU A 333 1.83 32.89 16.07
C GLU A 333 0.29 33.04 16.17
N ILE A 334 -0.42 32.78 15.06
CA ILE A 334 -1.88 32.72 15.06
C ILE A 334 -2.37 31.57 15.95
N ALA A 335 -1.74 30.39 15.89
CA ALA A 335 -2.08 29.26 16.75
C ALA A 335 -1.93 29.59 18.24
N HIS A 336 -0.86 30.30 18.62
CA HIS A 336 -0.71 30.86 19.96
C HIS A 336 -1.85 31.81 20.35
N ALA A 337 -2.17 32.80 19.52
CA ALA A 337 -3.27 33.73 19.79
C ALA A 337 -4.65 33.07 19.85
N LEU A 338 -4.75 31.82 19.38
CA LEU A 338 -5.94 30.97 19.46
C LEU A 338 -5.90 29.95 20.60
N GLY A 339 -4.84 29.90 21.40
CA GLY A 339 -4.78 29.07 22.62
C GLY A 339 -3.87 27.85 22.56
N LEU A 340 -3.11 27.65 21.47
CA LEU A 340 -2.15 26.55 21.40
C LEU A 340 -0.82 26.94 22.06
N LYS A 341 -0.16 26.00 22.73
CA LYS A 341 1.20 26.12 23.25
C LYS A 341 2.20 25.39 22.36
N GLN A 342 3.48 25.68 22.55
CA GLN A 342 4.55 24.87 21.99
C GLN A 342 4.51 23.45 22.58
N ALA A 343 4.86 22.47 21.75
CA ALA A 343 4.95 21.09 22.16
C ALA A 343 6.03 20.90 23.23
N LEU A 344 5.75 19.98 24.16
CA LEU A 344 6.73 19.48 25.11
C LEU A 344 7.37 18.23 24.51
N ASP A 345 8.64 17.99 24.81
CA ASP A 345 9.42 16.85 24.32
C ASP A 345 9.73 15.85 25.45
N SER A 346 10.48 14.81 25.11
CA SER A 346 10.93 13.76 26.03
C SER A 346 11.81 14.27 27.19
N SER A 347 12.31 15.51 27.16
CA SER A 347 13.02 16.11 28.30
C SER A 347 12.09 16.59 29.42
N TYR A 348 10.78 16.73 29.15
CA TYR A 348 9.80 17.18 30.12
C TYR A 348 9.37 16.05 31.07
N THR A 349 9.65 16.22 32.36
CA THR A 349 9.37 15.23 33.41
C THR A 349 8.09 15.50 34.21
N GLY A 350 7.28 16.49 33.81
CA GLY A 350 6.01 16.79 34.49
C GLY A 350 4.86 15.89 34.06
N ASP A 351 3.65 16.29 34.43
CA ASP A 351 2.38 15.55 34.26
C ASP A 351 1.61 15.92 32.97
N LYS A 352 2.06 16.96 32.25
CA LYS A 352 1.51 17.32 30.95
C LYS A 352 1.93 16.34 29.87
N VAL A 353 1.02 16.13 28.93
CA VAL A 353 1.26 15.32 27.73
C VAL A 353 2.36 15.94 26.87
N ILE A 354 3.30 15.10 26.46
CA ILE A 354 4.37 15.44 25.52
C ILE A 354 4.00 15.00 24.11
N LEU A 355 4.66 15.55 23.09
CA LEU A 355 4.73 14.89 21.79
C LEU A 355 5.94 13.95 21.83
N ILE A 356 5.70 12.67 21.56
CA ILE A 356 6.77 11.68 21.40
C ILE A 356 7.60 12.00 20.15
N ASP A 357 8.88 11.61 20.18
CA ASP A 357 9.91 12.15 19.27
C ASP A 357 9.59 12.01 17.76
N ASP A 358 8.83 10.98 17.35
CA ASP A 358 8.42 10.77 15.95
C ASP A 358 7.33 11.74 15.47
N GLN A 359 6.53 12.27 16.40
CA GLN A 359 5.43 13.21 16.14
C GLN A 359 5.71 14.64 16.58
N ASN A 360 6.71 14.84 17.45
CA ASN A 360 7.20 16.15 17.82
C ASN A 360 8.03 16.73 16.69
N ASP A 361 7.39 17.07 15.59
CA ASP A 361 8.00 17.48 14.33
C ASP A 361 7.10 18.49 13.62
N SER A 362 7.72 19.47 12.95
CA SER A 362 7.09 20.39 12.00
C SER A 362 6.17 19.73 10.96
N ARG A 363 6.42 18.47 10.60
CA ARG A 363 5.55 17.64 9.74
C ARG A 363 4.18 17.36 10.36
N TYR A 364 4.00 17.48 11.67
CA TYR A 364 2.71 17.22 12.31
C TYR A 364 2.12 18.46 13.00
N THR A 365 2.97 19.41 13.39
CA THR A 365 2.53 20.65 14.06
C THR A 365 3.51 21.79 13.84
N LEU A 366 2.99 22.98 13.59
CA LEU A 366 3.77 24.21 13.60
C LEU A 366 4.29 24.54 15.01
N MET A 367 3.71 23.95 16.07
CA MET A 367 4.06 24.20 17.46
C MET A 367 5.23 23.36 17.97
N SER A 368 5.81 22.50 17.13
CA SER A 368 7.02 21.75 17.47
C SER A 368 8.25 22.67 17.53
N ASN A 369 9.16 22.36 18.46
CA ASN A 369 10.48 22.97 18.54
C ASN A 369 11.53 22.20 17.71
N ASN A 370 11.19 21.01 17.21
CA ASN A 370 12.03 20.23 16.31
C ASN A 370 11.68 20.60 14.86
N ASP A 371 12.60 21.32 14.23
CA ASP A 371 12.48 21.71 12.83
C ASP A 371 13.19 20.65 11.97
N VAL A 372 12.39 19.70 11.50
CA VAL A 372 12.84 18.61 10.61
C VAL A 372 12.11 18.70 9.27
N MET A 373 11.85 19.93 8.82
CA MET A 373 11.20 20.27 7.54
C MET A 373 11.78 19.54 6.31
N ASN A 374 12.82 18.71 6.43
CA ASN A 374 13.49 18.01 5.32
C ASN A 374 13.94 18.98 4.22
N GLY A 375 14.16 20.25 4.58
CA GLY A 375 14.43 21.36 3.65
C GLY A 375 13.21 22.07 3.05
N VAL A 376 11.99 21.68 3.43
CA VAL A 376 10.71 22.03 2.80
C VAL A 376 9.71 22.61 3.81
N VAL A 377 9.22 23.82 3.58
CA VAL A 377 8.34 24.51 4.55
C VAL A 377 6.87 24.16 4.31
N ARG A 378 6.12 23.96 5.39
CA ARG A 378 4.67 23.72 5.38
C ARG A 378 3.86 24.91 4.87
N GLU A 379 2.83 24.61 4.06
CA GLU A 379 1.91 25.58 3.48
C GLU A 379 0.67 25.88 4.36
N ASP A 380 0.42 25.06 5.38
CA ASP A 380 -0.80 25.04 6.18
C ASP A 380 -0.55 24.76 7.67
N PHE A 381 -1.63 24.60 8.43
CA PHE A 381 -1.58 24.11 9.81
C PHE A 381 -1.36 22.59 9.81
N GLY A 382 -0.50 22.10 10.70
CA GLY A 382 -0.25 20.67 10.84
C GLY A 382 -1.45 19.92 11.43
N MET A 383 -1.42 18.59 11.33
CA MET A 383 -2.51 17.73 11.79
C MET A 383 -2.86 17.93 13.27
N HIS A 384 -1.85 18.07 14.14
CA HIS A 384 -2.09 18.29 15.57
C HIS A 384 -2.60 19.71 15.84
N ASP A 385 -2.21 20.70 15.02
CA ASP A 385 -2.74 22.07 15.12
C ASP A 385 -4.24 22.07 14.77
N VAL A 386 -4.61 21.46 13.64
CA VAL A 386 -5.99 21.40 13.16
C VAL A 386 -6.88 20.64 14.16
N SER A 387 -6.43 19.49 14.65
CA SER A 387 -7.19 18.72 15.65
C SER A 387 -7.38 19.49 16.97
N ALA A 388 -6.36 20.18 17.47
CA ALA A 388 -6.45 21.01 18.68
C ALA A 388 -7.40 22.20 18.49
N LEU A 389 -7.35 22.88 17.34
CA LEU A 389 -8.22 24.03 17.05
C LEU A 389 -9.68 23.60 16.81
N ARG A 390 -9.90 22.46 16.16
CA ARG A 390 -11.24 21.83 16.05
C ARG A 390 -11.79 21.43 17.43
N TYR A 391 -10.94 20.95 18.33
CA TYR A 391 -11.34 20.66 19.71
C TYR A 391 -11.74 21.92 20.49
N LEU A 392 -10.99 23.02 20.38
CA LEU A 392 -11.30 24.27 21.08
C LEU A 392 -12.56 24.97 20.51
N TYR A 393 -12.67 25.04 19.19
CA TYR A 393 -13.60 25.94 18.50
C TYR A 393 -14.63 25.26 17.60
N GLY A 394 -14.59 23.93 17.49
CA GLY A 394 -15.57 23.14 16.77
C GLY A 394 -15.15 22.86 15.34
N THR A 395 -15.64 21.75 14.79
CA THR A 395 -15.37 21.32 13.42
C THR A 395 -16.36 21.93 12.43
N LYS A 396 -15.84 22.33 11.28
CA LYS A 396 -16.62 22.56 10.07
C LYS A 396 -16.10 21.59 9.01
N ASN A 397 -17.01 20.82 8.43
CA ASN A 397 -16.64 19.79 7.46
C ASN A 397 -16.05 20.43 6.19
N VAL A 398 -14.93 19.89 5.72
CA VAL A 398 -14.18 20.32 4.55
C VAL A 398 -14.29 19.26 3.46
N ALA A 399 -14.32 19.68 2.19
CA ALA A 399 -14.20 18.82 1.01
C ALA A 399 -15.13 17.59 0.98
N THR A 400 -16.39 17.70 1.41
CA THR A 400 -17.29 16.54 1.58
C THR A 400 -17.72 15.77 0.32
N CYS A 401 -17.20 16.13 -0.85
CA CYS A 401 -17.50 15.49 -2.14
C CYS A 401 -16.34 14.57 -2.54
N ASP A 402 -16.48 13.84 -3.65
CA ASP A 402 -15.35 13.08 -4.19
C ASP A 402 -14.29 14.05 -4.72
N ASN A 403 -13.11 14.03 -4.11
CA ASN A 403 -12.01 14.93 -4.42
C ASN A 403 -10.80 14.18 -5.01
N LYS A 404 -10.12 14.85 -5.95
CA LYS A 404 -8.86 14.37 -6.55
C LYS A 404 -7.73 15.33 -6.23
N TYR A 405 -6.74 14.84 -5.51
CA TYR A 405 -5.53 15.54 -5.10
C TYR A 405 -4.40 15.18 -6.06
N THR A 406 -4.10 16.06 -7.00
CA THR A 406 -3.07 15.84 -8.02
C THR A 406 -1.78 16.56 -7.67
N PHE A 407 -0.66 15.85 -7.82
CA PHE A 407 0.67 16.34 -7.51
C PHE A 407 1.57 16.34 -8.75
N THR A 408 2.52 17.27 -8.77
CA THR A 408 3.56 17.42 -9.79
C THR A 408 4.91 17.56 -9.10
N ASP A 409 6.01 17.54 -9.87
CA ASP A 409 7.37 17.70 -9.31
C ASP A 409 7.51 18.92 -8.39
N SER A 410 6.84 20.03 -8.72
CA SER A 410 6.89 21.26 -7.94
C SER A 410 6.40 21.12 -6.49
N PHE A 411 5.58 20.11 -6.20
CA PHE A 411 5.12 19.81 -4.85
C PHE A 411 6.27 19.37 -3.91
N GLY A 412 7.40 18.90 -4.45
CA GLY A 412 8.56 18.56 -3.63
C GLY A 412 9.19 19.77 -2.91
N SER A 413 8.77 20.99 -3.24
CA SER A 413 9.18 22.19 -2.49
C SER A 413 8.15 22.66 -1.45
N SER A 414 7.14 21.83 -1.14
CA SER A 414 6.07 22.16 -0.20
C SER A 414 5.72 21.00 0.73
N GLN A 415 5.26 21.31 1.95
CA GLN A 415 4.57 20.33 2.80
C GLN A 415 3.08 20.69 2.97
N LEU A 416 2.21 19.69 2.96
CA LEU A 416 0.74 19.86 2.99
C LEU A 416 0.05 18.81 3.87
N LEU A 417 -1.04 19.22 4.51
CA LEU A 417 -2.03 18.35 5.16
C LEU A 417 -3.31 18.28 4.30
N ILE A 418 -3.73 17.07 3.92
CA ILE A 418 -5.08 16.86 3.36
C ILE A 418 -6.07 16.78 4.53
N VAL A 419 -7.02 17.70 4.55
CA VAL A 419 -8.20 17.66 5.44
C VAL A 419 -9.44 17.52 4.56
N ASP A 420 -10.01 16.32 4.60
CA ASP A 420 -11.20 15.95 3.85
C ASP A 420 -12.14 15.14 4.76
N ASP A 421 -13.38 15.62 4.93
CA ASP A 421 -14.36 15.05 5.84
C ASP A 421 -15.50 14.31 5.11
N GLY A 422 -15.35 13.96 3.82
CA GLY A 422 -16.34 13.17 3.09
C GLY A 422 -15.88 12.65 1.72
N GLY A 423 -16.80 12.04 0.97
CA GLY A 423 -16.52 11.54 -0.38
C GLY A 423 -15.58 10.32 -0.46
N ASN A 424 -15.37 9.87 -1.71
CA ASN A 424 -14.32 8.93 -2.09
C ASN A 424 -13.19 9.71 -2.76
N ASN A 425 -12.06 9.79 -2.08
CA ASN A 425 -10.98 10.68 -2.48
C ASN A 425 -9.82 9.92 -3.11
N SER A 426 -9.09 10.62 -3.97
CA SER A 426 -7.96 10.06 -4.73
C SER A 426 -6.71 10.93 -4.62
N ILE A 427 -5.56 10.30 -4.48
CA ILE A 427 -4.23 10.89 -4.69
C ILE A 427 -3.74 10.48 -6.07
N ASP A 428 -3.23 11.43 -6.84
CA ASP A 428 -2.70 11.20 -8.18
C ASP A 428 -1.31 11.83 -8.33
N ALA A 429 -0.30 10.98 -8.43
CA ALA A 429 1.09 11.33 -8.66
C ALA A 429 1.56 11.02 -10.10
N SER A 430 0.66 10.68 -11.02
CA SER A 430 1.00 10.18 -12.38
C SER A 430 1.88 11.09 -13.23
N THR A 431 1.99 12.37 -12.88
CA THR A 431 2.82 13.35 -13.59
C THR A 431 4.15 13.67 -12.89
N VAL A 432 4.41 13.04 -11.75
CA VAL A 432 5.66 13.16 -11.00
C VAL A 432 6.74 12.34 -11.69
N SER A 433 7.93 12.91 -11.82
CA SER A 433 9.05 12.32 -12.56
C SER A 433 10.01 11.49 -11.69
N ALA A 434 9.55 11.02 -10.53
CA ALA A 434 10.30 10.17 -9.59
C ALA A 434 9.34 9.19 -8.91
N GLY A 435 9.88 8.04 -8.48
CA GLY A 435 9.14 7.10 -7.63
C GLY A 435 8.61 7.78 -6.36
N ALA A 436 7.37 7.48 -6.00
CA ALA A 436 6.63 8.04 -4.89
C ALA A 436 6.34 6.98 -3.83
N ARG A 437 6.35 7.39 -2.55
CA ARG A 437 5.78 6.59 -1.46
C ARG A 437 4.44 7.19 -1.06
N ILE A 438 3.34 6.54 -1.41
CA ILE A 438 1.97 7.00 -1.12
C ILE A 438 1.37 6.11 -0.03
N ASP A 439 1.03 6.71 1.11
CA ASP A 439 0.46 6.05 2.27
C ASP A 439 -0.93 6.65 2.54
N LEU A 440 -1.98 5.85 2.31
CA LEU A 440 -3.37 6.29 2.38
C LEU A 440 -3.95 6.31 3.81
N ARG A 441 -3.17 5.89 4.81
CA ARG A 441 -3.62 5.80 6.20
C ARG A 441 -3.67 7.19 6.83
N ALA A 442 -4.76 7.47 7.54
CA ALA A 442 -4.90 8.72 8.27
C ALA A 442 -3.80 8.88 9.34
N GLY A 443 -3.18 10.06 9.39
CA GLY A 443 -2.07 10.38 10.29
C GLY A 443 -0.69 9.93 9.82
N PHE A 444 -0.58 9.27 8.67
CA PHE A 444 0.70 8.90 8.06
C PHE A 444 1.12 9.93 7.00
N THR A 445 2.41 9.84 6.62
CA THR A 445 3.04 10.70 5.64
C THR A 445 3.33 9.95 4.35
N SER A 446 3.25 10.69 3.24
CA SER A 446 3.64 10.29 1.89
C SER A 446 4.80 11.15 1.41
N SER A 447 5.55 10.64 0.45
CA SER A 447 6.73 11.25 -0.18
C SER A 447 6.48 11.39 -1.67
N ILE A 448 6.23 12.61 -2.16
CA ILE A 448 5.78 12.88 -3.53
C ILE A 448 6.49 14.12 -4.09
N GLY A 449 7.09 13.99 -5.27
CA GLY A 449 7.72 15.09 -6.00
C GLY A 449 9.24 15.12 -5.89
N ARG A 450 9.83 16.22 -6.36
CA ARG A 450 11.29 16.44 -6.37
C ARG A 450 11.63 17.79 -5.76
N ASP A 451 12.73 17.87 -5.02
CA ASP A 451 13.22 19.14 -4.48
C ASP A 451 13.89 20.01 -5.57
N ALA A 452 14.27 21.23 -5.23
CA ALA A 452 14.95 22.15 -6.15
C ALA A 452 16.37 21.68 -6.57
N GLN A 453 16.89 20.61 -5.96
CA GLN A 453 18.16 19.96 -6.29
C GLN A 453 17.96 18.64 -7.05
N ASP A 454 16.72 18.33 -7.45
CA ASP A 454 16.34 17.11 -8.18
C ASP A 454 16.46 15.81 -7.37
N HIS A 455 16.34 15.89 -6.04
CA HIS A 455 16.24 14.71 -5.18
C HIS A 455 14.77 14.35 -4.89
N ALA A 456 14.50 13.06 -4.68
CA ALA A 456 13.24 12.61 -4.13
C ALA A 456 13.08 13.17 -2.70
N VAL A 457 11.88 13.71 -2.44
CA VAL A 457 11.56 14.32 -1.14
C VAL A 457 11.00 13.28 -0.19
N VAL A 458 11.03 13.57 1.11
CA VAL A 458 10.60 12.65 2.16
C VAL A 458 9.53 13.30 3.04
N ASP A 459 8.41 12.59 3.22
CA ASP A 459 7.33 12.90 4.16
C ASP A 459 6.70 14.29 4.03
N ASN A 460 6.46 14.74 2.79
CA ASN A 460 5.95 16.07 2.50
C ASN A 460 4.41 16.16 2.37
N LEU A 461 3.69 15.04 2.37
CA LEU A 461 2.23 15.03 2.38
C LEU A 461 1.71 14.27 3.60
N THR A 462 0.81 14.86 4.37
CA THR A 462 0.17 14.22 5.53
C THR A 462 -1.33 14.10 5.28
N ILE A 463 -1.95 13.00 5.72
CA ILE A 463 -3.41 12.84 5.72
C ILE A 463 -3.95 13.10 7.13
N ALA A 464 -4.95 13.97 7.29
CA ALA A 464 -5.52 14.27 8.60
C ALA A 464 -6.28 13.07 9.19
N LEU A 465 -6.38 13.03 10.52
CA LEU A 465 -7.25 12.06 11.20
C LEU A 465 -8.71 12.25 10.79
N GLY A 466 -9.37 11.15 10.44
CA GLY A 466 -10.75 11.14 9.94
C GLY A 466 -10.88 11.37 8.43
N THR A 467 -9.79 11.67 7.73
CA THR A 467 -9.78 11.75 6.27
C THR A 467 -9.68 10.38 5.63
N LYS A 468 -10.57 10.15 4.66
CA LYS A 468 -10.66 8.92 3.89
C LYS A 468 -10.12 9.13 2.47
N ILE A 469 -9.07 8.41 2.10
CA ILE A 469 -8.59 8.29 0.72
C ILE A 469 -8.75 6.83 0.29
N ASN A 470 -9.36 6.57 -0.87
CA ASN A 470 -9.63 5.20 -1.35
C ASN A 470 -8.89 4.86 -2.64
N THR A 471 -8.21 5.83 -3.24
CA THR A 471 -7.59 5.63 -4.54
C THR A 471 -6.23 6.30 -4.58
N ALA A 472 -5.24 5.58 -5.09
CA ALA A 472 -3.92 6.12 -5.38
C ALA A 472 -3.53 5.79 -6.81
N THR A 473 -2.98 6.76 -7.52
CA THR A 473 -2.21 6.52 -8.75
C THR A 473 -0.79 6.98 -8.48
N GLY A 474 0.14 6.03 -8.63
CA GLY A 474 1.58 6.22 -8.58
C GLY A 474 2.12 6.95 -9.80
N THR A 475 3.35 6.63 -10.20
CA THR A 475 4.18 7.28 -11.20
C THR A 475 4.64 6.25 -12.25
N GLU A 476 5.32 6.68 -13.30
CA GLU A 476 5.92 5.75 -14.28
C GLU A 476 7.23 5.09 -13.78
N TYR A 477 7.48 5.11 -12.47
CA TYR A 477 8.73 4.68 -11.82
C TYR A 477 8.41 3.88 -10.55
N ASP A 478 9.41 3.15 -10.03
CA ASP A 478 9.31 2.33 -8.83
C ASP A 478 8.71 3.07 -7.62
N ASP A 479 7.47 2.75 -7.29
CA ASP A 479 6.69 3.34 -6.20
C ASP A 479 6.51 2.41 -5.01
N VAL A 480 6.07 2.99 -3.89
CA VAL A 480 5.52 2.27 -2.74
C VAL A 480 4.10 2.76 -2.49
N LEU A 481 3.10 1.91 -2.73
CA LEU A 481 1.68 2.22 -2.54
C LEU A 481 1.14 1.44 -1.35
N ILE A 482 0.72 2.15 -0.31
CA ILE A 482 0.20 1.57 0.93
C ILE A 482 -1.24 2.05 1.12
N GLY A 483 -2.16 1.10 1.08
CA GLY A 483 -3.57 1.29 1.37
C GLY A 483 -3.86 1.42 2.87
N ASN A 484 -5.14 1.40 3.21
CA ASN A 484 -5.66 1.64 4.55
C ASN A 484 -6.68 0.57 4.96
N GLU A 485 -7.60 0.89 5.87
CA GLU A 485 -8.62 -0.04 6.37
C GLU A 485 -9.86 -0.15 5.48
N PHE A 486 -9.91 0.58 4.36
CA PHE A 486 -11.01 0.57 3.41
C PHE A 486 -10.61 -0.14 2.13
N ASP A 487 -11.61 -0.58 1.36
CA ASP A 487 -11.40 -1.02 -0.02
C ASP A 487 -10.67 0.07 -0.83
N ASN A 488 -9.50 -0.26 -1.36
CA ASN A 488 -8.64 0.65 -2.09
C ASN A 488 -8.51 0.26 -3.56
N LEU A 489 -8.40 1.28 -4.43
CA LEU A 489 -8.01 1.15 -5.82
C LEU A 489 -6.62 1.76 -6.01
N LEU A 490 -5.61 0.90 -6.16
CA LEU A 490 -4.21 1.29 -6.30
C LEU A 490 -3.77 1.08 -7.75
N THR A 491 -2.98 2.00 -8.30
CA THR A 491 -2.42 1.91 -9.66
C THR A 491 -0.96 2.32 -9.61
N GLY A 492 -0.07 1.41 -9.97
CA GLY A 492 1.36 1.67 -10.13
C GLY A 492 1.67 2.53 -11.35
N LEU A 493 1.20 2.07 -12.52
CA LEU A 493 1.53 2.50 -13.90
C LEU A 493 2.67 1.65 -14.48
N GLY A 494 3.91 2.10 -14.36
CA GLY A 494 5.10 1.37 -14.81
C GLY A 494 6.19 1.43 -13.76
N GLY A 495 7.28 0.70 -13.96
CA GLY A 495 8.31 0.55 -12.92
C GLY A 495 8.10 -0.74 -12.11
N ASN A 496 8.86 -0.91 -11.04
CA ASN A 496 8.73 -2.04 -10.13
C ASN A 496 8.11 -1.57 -8.81
N ASP A 497 6.79 -1.70 -8.67
CA ASP A 497 6.09 -1.13 -7.54
C ASP A 497 5.96 -2.10 -6.37
N GLN A 498 6.03 -1.57 -5.14
CA GLN A 498 5.64 -2.30 -3.94
C GLN A 498 4.25 -1.85 -3.52
N VAL A 499 3.32 -2.81 -3.45
CA VAL A 499 1.91 -2.51 -3.18
C VAL A 499 1.46 -3.31 -1.97
N ASP A 500 0.85 -2.61 -1.03
CA ASP A 500 0.22 -3.18 0.15
C ASP A 500 -1.22 -2.67 0.22
N GLY A 501 -2.21 -3.51 -0.05
CA GLY A 501 -3.62 -3.07 -0.07
C GLY A 501 -4.14 -2.68 1.30
N GLY A 502 -3.60 -3.27 2.37
CA GLY A 502 -4.03 -2.96 3.73
C GLY A 502 -5.07 -3.96 4.25
N ALA A 503 -6.21 -3.45 4.68
CA ALA A 503 -7.36 -4.25 5.07
C ALA A 503 -8.59 -3.77 4.30
N GLY A 504 -9.54 -4.67 4.06
CA GLY A 504 -10.61 -4.42 3.11
C GLY A 504 -10.48 -5.37 1.94
N THR A 505 -11.22 -5.11 0.86
CA THR A 505 -11.06 -5.80 -0.41
C THR A 505 -10.40 -4.85 -1.39
N ASP A 506 -9.13 -5.07 -1.67
CA ASP A 506 -8.27 -4.12 -2.38
C ASP A 506 -8.05 -4.55 -3.83
N THR A 507 -8.05 -3.56 -4.73
CA THR A 507 -7.86 -3.73 -6.17
C THR A 507 -6.57 -3.04 -6.62
N PHE A 508 -5.67 -3.81 -7.22
CA PHE A 508 -4.54 -3.27 -7.97
C PHE A 508 -4.87 -3.23 -9.46
N ARG A 509 -4.82 -2.03 -10.05
CA ARG A 509 -5.13 -1.79 -11.46
C ARG A 509 -3.85 -1.71 -12.27
N ILE A 510 -3.83 -2.49 -13.35
CA ILE A 510 -2.71 -2.65 -14.27
C ILE A 510 -3.11 -2.08 -15.64
N VAL A 511 -2.22 -1.31 -16.26
CA VAL A 511 -2.46 -0.68 -17.56
C VAL A 511 -2.14 -1.69 -18.67
N GLY A 512 -3.07 -2.60 -18.96
CA GLY A 512 -2.97 -3.53 -20.09
C GLY A 512 -3.91 -4.72 -19.96
N ALA A 513 -3.91 -5.66 -20.90
CA ALA A 513 -4.74 -6.87 -20.82
C ALA A 513 -4.08 -7.90 -19.91
N SER A 514 -4.85 -8.77 -19.26
CA SER A 514 -4.35 -9.87 -18.42
C SER A 514 -3.33 -10.76 -19.15
N GLY A 515 -3.47 -10.83 -20.47
CA GLY A 515 -2.53 -11.51 -21.32
C GLY A 515 -1.13 -10.89 -21.34
N ASP A 516 -0.97 -9.59 -21.17
CA ASP A 516 0.33 -8.92 -21.31
C ASP A 516 1.23 -9.10 -20.07
N TYR A 517 0.71 -9.72 -19.01
CA TYR A 517 1.38 -9.86 -17.72
C TYR A 517 1.49 -11.32 -17.30
N LEU A 518 2.60 -11.66 -16.67
CA LEU A 518 2.81 -12.90 -15.92
C LEU A 518 2.48 -12.63 -14.45
N VAL A 519 1.54 -13.38 -13.90
CA VAL A 519 1.22 -13.35 -12.46
C VAL A 519 1.83 -14.58 -11.82
N SER A 520 2.46 -14.46 -10.66
CA SER A 520 3.05 -15.57 -9.92
C SER A 520 3.01 -15.33 -8.41
N TYR A 521 3.28 -16.37 -7.62
CA TYR A 521 3.39 -16.28 -6.17
C TYR A 521 4.82 -16.57 -5.72
N SER A 522 5.37 -15.74 -4.84
CA SER A 522 6.71 -15.90 -4.29
C SER A 522 6.64 -16.53 -2.89
N ASP A 523 6.99 -17.81 -2.78
CA ASP A 523 7.08 -18.51 -1.48
C ASP A 523 8.09 -17.88 -0.51
N PHE A 524 9.08 -17.14 -1.03
CA PHE A 524 10.10 -16.49 -0.21
C PHE A 524 9.55 -15.24 0.49
N SER A 525 8.82 -14.39 -0.24
CA SER A 525 8.28 -13.13 0.30
C SER A 525 6.84 -13.24 0.78
N GLY A 526 6.08 -14.23 0.29
CA GLY A 526 4.64 -14.34 0.49
C GLY A 526 3.81 -13.42 -0.41
N ASN A 527 4.43 -12.82 -1.43
CA ASN A 527 3.83 -11.79 -2.28
C ASN A 527 3.37 -12.36 -3.62
N VAL A 528 2.35 -11.74 -4.19
CA VAL A 528 2.00 -11.94 -5.61
C VAL A 528 2.87 -11.02 -6.45
N LEU A 529 3.51 -11.57 -7.48
CA LEU A 529 4.31 -10.81 -8.43
C LEU A 529 3.54 -10.69 -9.74
N VAL A 530 3.47 -9.47 -10.27
CA VAL A 530 2.89 -9.19 -11.59
C VAL A 530 3.97 -8.57 -12.47
N SER A 531 4.45 -9.33 -13.46
CA SER A 531 5.53 -8.91 -14.35
C SER A 531 5.01 -8.68 -15.76
N ALA A 532 5.37 -7.56 -16.39
CA ALA A 532 5.10 -7.36 -17.80
C ALA A 532 5.84 -8.43 -18.64
N ALA A 533 5.13 -9.11 -19.54
CA ALA A 533 5.66 -10.23 -20.32
C ALA A 533 6.68 -9.78 -21.38
N ASP A 534 6.69 -8.50 -21.74
CA ASP A 534 7.66 -7.90 -22.65
C ASP A 534 9.02 -7.62 -21.98
N GLY A 535 9.09 -7.70 -20.65
CA GLY A 535 10.28 -7.41 -19.86
C GLY A 535 10.62 -5.93 -19.72
N PHE A 536 9.77 -5.02 -20.21
CA PHE A 536 10.00 -3.57 -20.17
C PHE A 536 9.06 -2.82 -19.22
N GLY A 537 7.87 -3.38 -18.93
CA GLY A 537 6.91 -2.76 -18.00
C GLY A 537 7.25 -2.88 -16.51
N GLY A 538 8.25 -3.68 -16.14
CA GLY A 538 8.67 -3.89 -14.74
C GLY A 538 7.96 -5.07 -14.07
N THR A 539 8.11 -5.18 -12.75
CA THR A 539 7.52 -6.21 -11.90
C THR A 539 7.00 -5.61 -10.61
N ASP A 540 5.70 -5.71 -10.41
CA ASP A 540 5.03 -5.26 -9.20
C ASP A 540 4.97 -6.38 -8.16
N SER A 541 5.19 -6.02 -6.90
CA SER A 541 5.14 -6.91 -5.75
C SER A 541 3.96 -6.53 -4.86
N LEU A 542 2.94 -7.37 -4.86
CA LEU A 542 1.67 -7.12 -4.20
C LEU A 542 1.54 -7.93 -2.90
N THR A 543 1.07 -7.26 -1.86
CA THR A 543 0.70 -7.84 -0.57
C THR A 543 -0.69 -7.37 -0.17
N ARG A 544 -1.50 -8.26 0.40
CA ARG A 544 -2.86 -7.92 0.87
C ARG A 544 -3.68 -7.20 -0.20
N VAL A 545 -3.66 -7.73 -1.42
CA VAL A 545 -4.46 -7.31 -2.57
C VAL A 545 -5.26 -8.51 -3.01
N GLU A 546 -6.57 -8.34 -3.13
CA GLU A 546 -7.51 -9.43 -3.46
C GLU A 546 -7.89 -9.43 -4.94
N LEU A 547 -7.81 -8.28 -5.62
CA LEU A 547 -8.30 -8.11 -6.99
C LEU A 547 -7.25 -7.50 -7.92
N LEU A 548 -7.13 -8.05 -9.12
CA LEU A 548 -6.39 -7.43 -10.23
C LEU A 548 -7.37 -6.90 -11.28
N GLN A 549 -7.26 -5.61 -11.59
CA GLN A 549 -8.00 -4.98 -12.67
C GLN A 549 -7.10 -4.79 -13.89
N PHE A 550 -7.35 -5.57 -14.92
CA PHE A 550 -6.79 -5.39 -16.25
C PHE A 550 -7.81 -4.67 -17.15
N SER A 551 -7.39 -4.31 -18.36
CA SER A 551 -8.24 -3.68 -19.38
C SER A 551 -9.31 -4.63 -19.95
N ASP A 552 -9.09 -5.94 -19.85
CA ASP A 552 -9.95 -7.02 -20.34
C ASP A 552 -10.80 -7.69 -19.24
N GLY A 553 -10.59 -7.36 -17.96
CA GLY A 553 -11.39 -7.90 -16.88
C GLY A 553 -10.90 -7.55 -15.48
N LEU A 554 -11.76 -7.81 -14.50
CA LEU A 554 -11.43 -7.85 -13.08
C LEU A 554 -11.27 -9.32 -12.67
N PHE A 555 -10.20 -9.63 -11.97
CA PHE A 555 -9.86 -11.00 -11.56
C PHE A 555 -9.65 -11.08 -10.06
N ASN A 556 -10.20 -12.09 -9.40
CA ASN A 556 -9.83 -12.41 -8.02
C ASN A 556 -8.46 -13.09 -8.00
N ILE A 557 -7.59 -12.69 -7.07
CA ILE A 557 -6.38 -13.45 -6.76
C ILE A 557 -6.79 -14.55 -5.78
N VAL A 558 -6.74 -15.80 -6.24
CA VAL A 558 -7.07 -16.96 -5.42
C VAL A 558 -5.80 -17.74 -5.12
N LEU A 559 -5.37 -17.68 -3.86
CA LEU A 559 -4.28 -18.50 -3.33
C LEU A 559 -4.90 -19.73 -2.62
N ASN A 560 -4.43 -20.94 -2.94
CA ASN A 560 -4.85 -22.21 -2.30
C ASN A 560 -6.27 -22.73 -2.65
N ASN A 561 -6.69 -22.62 -3.91
CA ASN A 561 -7.76 -23.44 -4.52
C ASN A 561 -9.21 -23.24 -4.00
N VAL A 562 -9.60 -22.03 -3.62
CA VAL A 562 -11.03 -21.69 -3.39
C VAL A 562 -11.53 -20.76 -4.50
N ALA A 563 -11.86 -21.34 -5.65
CA ALA A 563 -12.38 -20.61 -6.80
C ALA A 563 -13.78 -20.01 -6.55
N SER A 564 -14.12 -18.99 -7.33
CA SER A 564 -15.41 -18.30 -7.37
C SER A 564 -16.21 -18.68 -8.63
N ASN A 565 -17.27 -17.94 -8.99
CA ASN A 565 -17.90 -18.06 -10.33
C ASN A 565 -17.64 -16.80 -11.18
N ASP A 566 -16.72 -15.96 -10.72
CA ASP A 566 -16.19 -14.78 -11.41
C ASP A 566 -14.82 -15.14 -11.99
N ASN A 567 -14.22 -14.25 -12.80
CA ASN A 567 -12.88 -14.51 -13.32
C ASN A 567 -11.86 -14.57 -12.18
N ASP A 568 -11.06 -15.62 -12.16
CA ASP A 568 -10.07 -15.87 -11.13
C ASP A 568 -8.66 -16.02 -11.74
N ILE A 569 -7.65 -15.59 -10.98
CA ILE A 569 -6.27 -16.02 -11.15
C ILE A 569 -5.97 -16.99 -10.02
N LEU A 570 -5.95 -18.28 -10.36
CA LEU A 570 -5.70 -19.36 -9.41
C LEU A 570 -4.23 -19.75 -9.46
N ILE A 571 -3.56 -19.55 -8.34
CA ILE A 571 -2.14 -19.88 -8.19
C ILE A 571 -2.00 -21.05 -7.21
N GLY A 572 -1.51 -22.18 -7.73
CA GLY A 572 -1.15 -23.36 -6.96
C GLY A 572 0.18 -23.17 -6.22
N THR A 573 0.65 -24.26 -5.63
CA THR A 573 1.80 -24.30 -4.72
C THR A 573 2.99 -24.99 -5.38
N THR A 574 3.98 -25.39 -4.57
CA THR A 574 5.08 -26.26 -5.00
C THR A 574 4.78 -27.75 -4.78
N ALA A 575 3.57 -28.09 -4.31
CA ALA A 575 3.07 -29.44 -4.14
C ALA A 575 2.06 -29.79 -5.23
N ALA A 576 1.72 -31.08 -5.33
CA ALA A 576 0.67 -31.53 -6.25
C ALA A 576 -0.70 -30.97 -5.86
N ASP A 577 -1.25 -30.11 -6.70
CA ASP A 577 -2.48 -29.37 -6.47
C ASP A 577 -3.68 -29.93 -7.26
N LYS A 578 -4.88 -29.59 -6.78
CA LYS A 578 -6.14 -29.84 -7.48
C LYS A 578 -6.92 -28.54 -7.57
N ILE A 579 -6.88 -27.94 -8.75
CA ILE A 579 -7.48 -26.65 -9.06
C ILE A 579 -8.74 -26.90 -9.90
N ASN A 580 -9.89 -26.43 -9.42
CA ASN A 580 -11.12 -26.34 -10.20
C ASN A 580 -11.58 -24.89 -10.17
N ALA A 581 -11.52 -24.22 -11.32
CA ALA A 581 -11.80 -22.79 -11.45
C ALA A 581 -13.31 -22.46 -11.52
N GLN A 582 -14.17 -23.48 -11.55
CA GLN A 582 -15.63 -23.39 -11.60
C GLN A 582 -16.16 -22.70 -12.86
N GLY A 583 -16.32 -21.38 -12.86
CA GLY A 583 -16.78 -20.65 -14.04
C GLY A 583 -16.35 -19.20 -13.96
N GLY A 584 -16.30 -18.53 -15.11
CA GLY A 584 -15.49 -17.33 -15.27
C GLY A 584 -14.55 -17.54 -16.44
N ASN A 585 -13.80 -16.51 -16.86
CA ASN A 585 -12.66 -16.71 -17.76
C ASN A 585 -11.40 -16.72 -16.90
N ASP A 586 -10.91 -17.91 -16.58
CA ASP A 586 -9.94 -18.09 -15.50
C ASP A 586 -8.50 -18.25 -16.01
N ILE A 587 -7.55 -17.84 -15.19
CA ILE A 587 -6.12 -18.07 -15.40
C ILE A 587 -5.65 -19.07 -14.34
N LEU A 588 -5.24 -20.26 -14.77
CA LEU A 588 -4.78 -21.34 -13.91
C LEU A 588 -3.26 -21.45 -14.00
N ILE A 589 -2.60 -21.40 -12.84
CA ILE A 589 -1.15 -21.54 -12.70
C ILE A 589 -0.91 -22.65 -11.68
N GLY A 590 -0.53 -23.85 -12.14
CA GLY A 590 -0.31 -25.01 -11.27
C GLY A 590 0.85 -24.80 -10.30
N GLY A 591 1.95 -24.24 -10.81
CA GLY A 591 3.17 -24.06 -10.04
C GLY A 591 4.12 -25.23 -10.28
N ALA A 592 4.77 -25.70 -9.22
CA ALA A 592 5.59 -26.91 -9.31
C ALA A 592 4.81 -28.07 -8.71
N GLY A 593 4.85 -29.25 -9.32
CA GLY A 593 4.10 -30.39 -8.81
C GLY A 593 3.62 -31.28 -9.94
N ASP A 594 2.72 -32.21 -9.62
CA ASP A 594 1.97 -32.90 -10.67
C ASP A 594 0.50 -32.53 -10.46
N ASP A 595 0.03 -31.50 -11.17
CA ASP A 595 -1.21 -30.81 -10.83
C ASP A 595 -2.43 -31.31 -11.63
N GLN A 596 -3.62 -31.07 -11.07
CA GLN A 596 -4.89 -31.27 -11.77
C GLN A 596 -5.55 -29.92 -11.96
N LEU A 597 -5.56 -29.43 -13.21
CA LEU A 597 -6.09 -28.12 -13.59
C LEU A 597 -7.39 -28.30 -14.38
N ASP A 598 -8.50 -27.91 -13.79
CA ASP A 598 -9.83 -27.93 -14.39
C ASP A 598 -10.37 -26.50 -14.52
N GLY A 599 -10.41 -25.96 -15.75
CA GLY A 599 -10.87 -24.58 -16.00
C GLY A 599 -12.37 -24.41 -15.80
N GLY A 600 -13.16 -25.48 -15.92
CA GLY A 600 -14.60 -25.39 -15.70
C GLY A 600 -15.34 -24.72 -16.86
N ALA A 601 -16.09 -23.67 -16.59
CA ALA A 601 -17.00 -23.04 -17.53
C ALA A 601 -16.58 -21.61 -17.88
N GLY A 602 -16.04 -21.42 -19.08
CA GLY A 602 -15.81 -20.10 -19.67
C GLY A 602 -14.76 -20.21 -20.75
N ASN A 603 -13.87 -19.22 -20.85
CA ASN A 603 -12.68 -19.31 -21.69
C ASN A 603 -11.45 -19.27 -20.79
N ASP A 604 -10.91 -20.43 -20.51
CA ASP A 604 -9.91 -20.60 -19.47
C ASP A 604 -8.51 -20.78 -20.07
N VAL A 605 -7.51 -20.32 -19.33
CA VAL A 605 -6.09 -20.33 -19.74
C VAL A 605 -5.28 -21.06 -18.69
N ALA A 606 -4.65 -22.19 -19.07
CA ALA A 606 -3.59 -22.79 -18.26
C ALA A 606 -2.23 -22.20 -18.66
N ARG A 607 -1.52 -21.59 -17.70
CA ARG A 607 -0.30 -20.83 -17.96
C ARG A 607 0.93 -21.49 -17.34
N TYR A 608 2.02 -21.48 -18.10
CA TYR A 608 3.32 -22.08 -17.80
C TYR A 608 4.43 -21.04 -17.97
N VAL A 609 5.51 -21.13 -17.19
CA VAL A 609 6.59 -20.13 -17.15
C VAL A 609 7.66 -20.39 -18.22
N GLY A 610 7.81 -21.63 -18.68
CA GLY A 610 8.75 -21.99 -19.75
C GLY A 610 8.25 -21.72 -21.18
N GLY A 611 9.14 -21.81 -22.16
CA GLY A 611 8.76 -21.78 -23.58
C GLY A 611 8.15 -23.12 -24.05
N ARG A 612 7.33 -23.09 -25.10
CA ARG A 612 6.51 -24.22 -25.58
C ARG A 612 7.31 -25.50 -25.84
N ASP A 613 8.55 -25.42 -26.33
CA ASP A 613 9.39 -26.59 -26.64
C ASP A 613 9.88 -27.35 -25.38
N ASN A 614 9.84 -26.69 -24.22
CA ASN A 614 10.19 -27.31 -22.94
C ASN A 614 9.10 -28.29 -22.48
N PHE A 615 7.91 -28.25 -23.06
CA PHE A 615 6.78 -29.05 -22.63
C PHE A 615 6.40 -30.12 -23.67
N GLU A 616 6.08 -31.32 -23.19
CA GLU A 616 5.48 -32.39 -23.95
C GLU A 616 3.97 -32.42 -23.68
N ILE A 617 3.15 -32.24 -24.72
CA ILE A 617 1.69 -32.27 -24.61
C ILE A 617 1.16 -33.60 -25.14
N THR A 618 0.37 -34.30 -24.32
CA THR A 618 -0.29 -35.55 -24.73
C THR A 618 -1.78 -35.50 -24.49
N ARG A 619 -2.59 -35.93 -25.47
CA ARG A 619 -4.05 -36.02 -25.33
C ARG A 619 -4.42 -37.24 -24.47
N THR A 620 -5.38 -37.05 -23.56
CA THR A 620 -5.97 -38.12 -22.77
C THR A 620 -7.46 -38.24 -23.08
N ALA A 621 -8.15 -39.22 -22.47
CA ALA A 621 -9.59 -39.41 -22.67
C ALA A 621 -10.44 -38.24 -22.12
N THR A 622 -9.89 -37.46 -21.17
CA THR A 622 -10.61 -36.42 -20.42
C THR A 622 -9.97 -35.03 -20.53
N GLY A 623 -8.87 -34.88 -21.27
CA GLY A 623 -8.13 -33.62 -21.36
C GLY A 623 -6.74 -33.79 -21.96
N LEU A 624 -5.75 -33.12 -21.38
CA LEU A 624 -4.34 -33.14 -21.76
C LEU A 624 -3.47 -33.53 -20.57
N THR A 625 -2.29 -34.07 -20.82
CA THR A 625 -1.17 -34.06 -19.89
C THR A 625 -0.07 -33.16 -20.42
N ILE A 626 0.41 -32.23 -19.60
CA ILE A 626 1.47 -31.28 -19.94
C ILE A 626 2.68 -31.63 -19.07
N ARG A 627 3.73 -32.15 -19.69
CA ARG A 627 4.94 -32.56 -18.99
C ARG A 627 6.08 -31.60 -19.26
N ASP A 628 6.56 -30.95 -18.22
CA ASP A 628 7.79 -30.15 -18.27
C ASP A 628 9.02 -31.08 -18.39
N ARG A 629 9.78 -30.91 -19.47
CA ARG A 629 11.01 -31.67 -19.73
C ARG A 629 12.20 -31.18 -18.91
N THR A 630 12.13 -29.96 -18.36
CA THR A 630 13.13 -29.41 -17.45
C THR A 630 12.90 -29.87 -16.00
N GLY A 631 11.66 -30.22 -15.67
CA GLY A 631 11.24 -30.72 -14.37
C GLY A 631 11.00 -29.63 -13.32
N ALA A 632 10.90 -28.36 -13.73
CA ALA A 632 10.60 -27.24 -12.85
C ALA A 632 9.12 -27.20 -12.45
N GLU A 633 8.22 -27.46 -13.40
CA GLU A 633 6.76 -27.43 -13.17
C GLU A 633 6.16 -28.84 -13.03
N GLY A 634 6.86 -29.90 -13.43
CA GLY A 634 6.43 -31.31 -13.28
C GLY A 634 5.48 -31.81 -14.37
N THR A 635 4.48 -32.62 -14.04
CA THR A 635 3.51 -33.20 -15.02
C THR A 635 2.06 -32.96 -14.63
N ASP A 636 1.41 -32.07 -15.38
CA ASP A 636 0.05 -31.64 -15.08
C ASP A 636 -0.98 -32.37 -15.93
N THR A 637 -2.19 -32.49 -15.39
CA THR A 637 -3.40 -32.92 -16.08
C THR A 637 -4.33 -31.73 -16.25
N VAL A 638 -4.69 -31.40 -17.49
CA VAL A 638 -5.47 -30.20 -17.82
C VAL A 638 -6.79 -30.59 -18.50
N SER A 639 -7.92 -30.11 -18.00
CA SER A 639 -9.25 -30.31 -18.57
C SER A 639 -10.06 -29.02 -18.61
N ASN A 640 -11.04 -28.93 -19.51
CA ASN A 640 -11.94 -27.78 -19.65
C ASN A 640 -11.17 -26.44 -19.70
N VAL A 641 -10.13 -26.39 -20.52
CA VAL A 641 -9.30 -25.21 -20.77
C VAL A 641 -9.26 -24.99 -22.26
N GLU A 642 -9.45 -23.75 -22.70
CA GLU A 642 -9.50 -23.37 -24.11
C GLU A 642 -8.11 -23.00 -24.65
N GLN A 643 -7.22 -22.50 -23.78
CA GLN A 643 -5.88 -22.07 -24.17
C GLN A 643 -4.79 -22.56 -23.22
N LEU A 644 -3.66 -22.97 -23.79
CA LEU A 644 -2.41 -23.13 -23.03
C LEU A 644 -1.50 -21.95 -23.35
N ARG A 645 -0.85 -21.38 -22.34
CA ARG A 645 0.03 -20.24 -22.51
C ARG A 645 1.42 -20.52 -21.98
N PHE A 646 2.41 -20.31 -22.84
CA PHE A 646 3.84 -20.44 -22.56
C PHE A 646 4.52 -19.07 -22.69
N ALA A 647 5.79 -18.98 -22.26
CA ALA A 647 6.55 -17.74 -22.31
C ALA A 647 6.74 -17.17 -23.74
N ASP A 648 6.77 -18.03 -24.77
CA ASP A 648 7.05 -17.65 -26.16
C ASP A 648 5.85 -17.78 -27.11
N MET A 649 4.89 -18.65 -26.80
CA MET A 649 3.72 -18.94 -27.63
C MET A 649 2.49 -19.29 -26.79
N ASN A 650 1.31 -19.25 -27.41
CA ASN A 650 0.11 -19.87 -26.87
C ASN A 650 -0.47 -20.91 -27.83
N VAL A 651 -1.28 -21.81 -27.29
CA VAL A 651 -1.95 -22.90 -28.00
C VAL A 651 -3.46 -22.73 -27.84
N ASN A 652 -4.16 -22.46 -28.94
CA ASN A 652 -5.61 -22.49 -29.01
C ASN A 652 -6.09 -23.94 -29.19
N LEU A 653 -6.72 -24.50 -28.16
CA LEU A 653 -7.17 -25.90 -28.16
C LEU A 653 -8.47 -26.11 -28.97
N GLY A 654 -9.21 -25.03 -29.26
CA GLY A 654 -10.48 -25.05 -29.98
C GLY A 654 -10.37 -24.99 -31.51
N ILE A 655 -9.23 -24.55 -32.06
CA ILE A 655 -9.08 -24.28 -33.49
C ILE A 655 -9.32 -25.51 -34.37
N ALA A 656 -8.91 -26.70 -33.94
CA ALA A 656 -9.11 -27.94 -34.68
C ALA A 656 -10.59 -28.35 -34.76
N ALA A 657 -11.37 -28.10 -33.71
CA ALA A 657 -12.81 -28.31 -33.74
C ALA A 657 -13.48 -27.26 -34.64
N LEU A 658 -13.05 -26.01 -34.55
CA LEU A 658 -13.56 -24.90 -35.36
C LEU A 658 -13.29 -25.13 -36.87
N SER A 659 -12.10 -25.61 -37.23
CA SER A 659 -11.73 -25.87 -38.63
C SER A 659 -12.60 -26.94 -39.29
N LYS A 660 -13.06 -27.93 -38.53
CA LYS A 660 -14.00 -28.97 -38.98
C LYS A 660 -15.42 -28.44 -39.24
N THR A 661 -15.74 -27.19 -38.86
CA THR A 661 -17.08 -26.59 -39.06
C THR A 661 -17.27 -25.94 -40.43
N ILE A 662 -16.23 -25.84 -41.25
CA ILE A 662 -16.28 -25.37 -42.64
C ILE A 662 -15.82 -26.46 -43.60
N ALA A 663 -16.04 -26.28 -44.91
CA ALA A 663 -15.56 -27.25 -45.89
C ALA A 663 -14.03 -27.22 -45.97
N ALA A 664 -13.38 -28.39 -46.13
CA ALA A 664 -11.92 -28.49 -46.24
C ALA A 664 -11.33 -27.59 -47.34
N LYS A 665 -12.05 -27.42 -48.46
CA LYS A 665 -11.67 -26.51 -49.55
C LYS A 665 -11.64 -25.03 -49.12
N ASP A 666 -12.53 -24.64 -48.20
CA ASP A 666 -12.64 -23.25 -47.75
C ASP A 666 -11.55 -22.96 -46.71
N LEU A 667 -11.24 -23.93 -45.86
CA LEU A 667 -10.08 -23.88 -44.96
C LEU A 667 -8.77 -23.75 -45.75
N GLN A 668 -8.59 -24.62 -46.76
CA GLN A 668 -7.44 -24.55 -47.65
C GLN A 668 -7.32 -23.16 -48.30
N GLN A 669 -8.42 -22.63 -48.82
CA GLN A 669 -8.41 -21.29 -49.43
C GLN A 669 -8.05 -20.20 -48.43
N LEU A 670 -8.48 -20.26 -47.16
CA LEU A 670 -8.05 -19.31 -46.14
C LEU A 670 -6.54 -19.37 -45.90
N GLU A 671 -5.97 -20.57 -45.72
CA GLU A 671 -4.53 -20.77 -45.56
C GLU A 671 -3.75 -20.24 -46.79
N GLU A 672 -4.26 -20.46 -48.00
CA GLU A 672 -3.69 -19.94 -49.25
C GLU A 672 -3.71 -18.40 -49.31
N LEU A 673 -4.73 -17.74 -48.76
CA LEU A 673 -4.77 -16.28 -48.70
C LEU A 673 -3.65 -15.70 -47.83
N TYR A 674 -3.33 -16.33 -46.70
CA TYR A 674 -2.19 -15.92 -45.86
C TYR A 674 -0.87 -16.04 -46.62
N VAL A 675 -0.68 -17.13 -47.37
CA VAL A 675 0.49 -17.31 -48.23
C VAL A 675 0.52 -16.27 -49.34
N ALA A 676 -0.61 -16.04 -50.02
CA ALA A 676 -0.69 -15.16 -51.18
C ALA A 676 -0.44 -13.69 -50.83
N PHE A 677 -1.10 -13.19 -49.78
CA PHE A 677 -1.01 -11.79 -49.38
C PHE A 677 0.20 -11.51 -48.49
N PHE A 678 0.57 -12.42 -47.60
CA PHE A 678 1.56 -12.10 -46.58
C PHE A 678 2.85 -12.93 -46.71
N ASN A 679 2.85 -13.96 -47.55
CA ASN A 679 3.89 -15.00 -47.56
C ASN A 679 4.20 -15.46 -46.13
N ARG A 680 3.13 -15.79 -45.39
CA ARG A 680 3.16 -16.12 -43.97
C ARG A 680 2.31 -17.36 -43.71
N VAL A 681 2.67 -18.13 -42.68
CA VAL A 681 1.71 -19.06 -42.08
C VAL A 681 0.65 -18.28 -41.27
N PRO A 682 -0.62 -18.72 -41.28
CA PRO A 682 -1.61 -18.19 -40.35
C PRO A 682 -1.22 -18.55 -38.91
N ASP A 683 -1.59 -17.70 -37.96
CA ASP A 683 -1.71 -18.09 -36.55
C ASP A 683 -3.11 -18.68 -36.30
N ALA A 684 -3.27 -19.48 -35.25
CA ALA A 684 -4.50 -20.20 -34.96
C ALA A 684 -5.71 -19.28 -34.74
N ASP A 685 -5.54 -18.18 -34.00
CA ASP A 685 -6.61 -17.25 -33.64
C ASP A 685 -7.04 -16.41 -34.83
N GLY A 686 -6.07 -15.91 -35.61
CA GLY A 686 -6.31 -15.21 -36.86
C GLY A 686 -7.03 -16.10 -37.88
N LEU A 687 -6.62 -17.35 -38.03
CA LEU A 687 -7.34 -18.32 -38.87
C LEU A 687 -8.75 -18.56 -38.35
N GLY A 688 -8.90 -18.74 -37.03
CA GLY A 688 -10.19 -18.93 -36.36
C GLY A 688 -11.16 -17.77 -36.60
N TYR A 689 -10.68 -16.53 -36.56
CA TYR A 689 -11.48 -15.35 -36.90
C TYR A 689 -12.07 -15.45 -38.31
N TRP A 690 -11.26 -15.80 -39.32
CA TRP A 690 -11.72 -15.92 -40.70
C TRP A 690 -12.66 -17.11 -40.94
N ILE A 691 -12.44 -18.22 -40.24
CA ILE A 691 -13.41 -19.33 -40.21
C ILE A 691 -14.77 -18.82 -39.68
N GLY A 692 -14.74 -18.02 -38.61
CA GLY A 692 -15.92 -17.34 -38.07
C GLY A 692 -16.63 -16.47 -39.10
N GLN A 693 -15.89 -15.71 -39.91
CA GLN A 693 -16.45 -14.88 -40.99
C GLN A 693 -17.14 -15.71 -42.07
N ILE A 694 -16.56 -16.87 -42.46
CA ILE A 694 -17.21 -17.79 -43.41
C ILE A 694 -18.53 -18.31 -42.84
N LYS A 695 -18.54 -18.71 -41.55
CA LYS A 695 -19.76 -19.16 -40.88
C LYS A 695 -20.82 -18.08 -40.76
N ALA A 696 -20.41 -16.81 -40.66
CA ALA A 696 -21.29 -15.65 -40.68
C ALA A 696 -21.80 -15.31 -42.10
N GLY A 697 -21.37 -16.04 -43.14
CA GLY A 697 -21.84 -15.89 -44.52
C GLY A 697 -20.93 -15.07 -45.44
N SER A 698 -19.74 -14.65 -44.98
CA SER A 698 -18.77 -13.97 -45.83
C SER A 698 -18.20 -14.93 -46.88
N SER A 699 -18.16 -14.48 -48.14
CA SER A 699 -17.50 -15.25 -49.21
C SER A 699 -15.97 -15.15 -49.09
N ILE A 700 -15.25 -16.17 -49.57
CA ILE A 700 -13.78 -16.15 -49.66
C ILE A 700 -13.28 -14.91 -50.42
N ASN A 701 -13.98 -14.48 -51.46
CA ASN A 701 -13.62 -13.26 -52.21
C ASN A 701 -13.71 -12.01 -51.33
N ASN A 702 -14.76 -11.88 -50.51
CA ASN A 702 -14.89 -10.73 -49.61
C ASN A 702 -13.77 -10.74 -48.55
N ILE A 703 -13.44 -11.92 -48.03
CA ILE A 703 -12.32 -12.09 -47.09
C ILE A 703 -11.00 -11.69 -47.76
N ALA A 704 -10.75 -12.13 -49.00
CA ALA A 704 -9.56 -11.76 -49.76
C ALA A 704 -9.44 -10.23 -49.98
N GLU A 705 -10.54 -9.50 -50.15
CA GLU A 705 -10.50 -8.03 -50.17
C GLU A 705 -10.08 -7.44 -48.82
N SER A 706 -10.56 -8.01 -47.71
CA SER A 706 -10.15 -7.59 -46.36
C SER A 706 -8.67 -7.85 -46.08
N PHE A 707 -8.11 -8.97 -46.57
CA PHE A 707 -6.68 -9.28 -46.46
C PHE A 707 -5.80 -8.21 -47.13
N TYR A 708 -6.20 -7.71 -48.29
CA TYR A 708 -5.48 -6.60 -48.93
C TYR A 708 -5.47 -5.34 -48.04
N GLY A 709 -6.61 -5.01 -47.43
CA GLY A 709 -6.71 -3.90 -46.48
C GLY A 709 -5.74 -4.05 -45.30
N ALA A 710 -5.69 -5.24 -44.70
CA ALA A 710 -4.75 -5.56 -43.63
C ALA A 710 -3.28 -5.49 -44.09
N ALA A 711 -2.99 -5.93 -45.32
CA ALA A 711 -1.64 -5.88 -45.88
C ALA A 711 -1.11 -4.44 -45.95
N VAL A 712 -1.95 -3.49 -46.36
CA VAL A 712 -1.58 -2.07 -46.48
C VAL A 712 -1.30 -1.45 -45.10
N TYR A 713 -2.02 -1.86 -44.05
CA TYR A 713 -1.80 -1.36 -42.69
C TYR A 713 -0.37 -1.67 -42.20
N PHE A 714 0.13 -2.87 -42.51
CA PHE A 714 1.49 -3.31 -42.19
C PHE A 714 2.48 -3.16 -43.36
N SER A 715 2.37 -2.06 -44.10
CA SER A 715 3.14 -1.82 -45.35
C SER A 715 4.65 -2.06 -45.26
N ASN A 716 5.28 -1.70 -44.14
CA ASN A 716 6.72 -1.91 -43.91
C ASN A 716 7.13 -3.39 -43.85
N LEU A 717 6.21 -4.27 -43.41
CA LEU A 717 6.46 -5.70 -43.25
C LEU A 717 6.00 -6.49 -44.49
N THR A 718 4.86 -6.11 -45.08
CA THR A 718 4.23 -6.86 -46.18
C THR A 718 4.64 -6.38 -47.57
N GLY A 719 5.10 -5.12 -47.70
CA GLY A 719 5.43 -4.49 -48.97
C GLY A 719 4.24 -3.92 -49.75
N TYR A 720 3.01 -4.00 -49.21
CA TYR A 720 1.81 -3.43 -49.83
C TYR A 720 1.64 -1.97 -49.44
N THR A 721 1.28 -1.10 -50.38
CA THR A 721 1.03 0.31 -50.10
C THR A 721 -0.30 0.77 -50.69
N ALA A 722 -0.91 1.79 -50.09
CA ALA A 722 -2.14 2.36 -50.61
C ALA A 722 -1.99 2.96 -52.02
N THR A 723 -0.76 3.27 -52.43
CA THR A 723 -0.41 3.88 -53.72
C THR A 723 0.17 2.90 -54.74
N MET A 724 0.25 1.60 -54.40
CA MET A 724 0.85 0.60 -55.30
C MET A 724 0.03 0.45 -56.59
N THR A 725 0.73 0.31 -57.71
CA THR A 725 0.15 0.06 -59.01
C THR A 725 -0.37 -1.38 -59.13
N ASN A 726 -1.28 -1.62 -60.08
CA ASN A 726 -1.75 -2.98 -60.38
C ASN A 726 -0.58 -3.91 -60.78
N ASP A 727 0.40 -3.40 -61.53
CA ASP A 727 1.61 -4.13 -61.92
C ASP A 727 2.43 -4.56 -60.70
N GLU A 728 2.64 -3.66 -59.74
CA GLU A 728 3.36 -3.96 -58.50
C GLU A 728 2.62 -4.99 -57.66
N PHE A 729 1.30 -4.84 -57.52
CA PHE A 729 0.45 -5.82 -56.83
C PHE A 729 0.59 -7.21 -57.45
N VAL A 730 0.42 -7.33 -58.78
CA VAL A 730 0.56 -8.61 -59.49
C VAL A 730 1.94 -9.22 -59.28
N LYS A 731 3.02 -8.42 -59.33
CA LYS A 731 4.40 -8.91 -59.09
C LYS A 731 4.59 -9.47 -57.68
N ILE A 732 3.99 -8.87 -56.65
CA ILE A 732 4.04 -9.42 -55.29
C ILE A 732 3.31 -10.76 -55.23
N ILE A 733 2.13 -10.88 -55.85
CA ILE A 733 1.38 -12.15 -55.88
C ILE A 733 2.16 -13.24 -56.62
N TYR A 734 2.79 -12.93 -57.76
CA TYR A 734 3.66 -13.89 -58.47
C TYR A 734 4.82 -14.38 -57.60
N LYS A 735 5.44 -13.48 -56.83
CA LYS A 735 6.50 -13.86 -55.90
C LYS A 735 5.98 -14.78 -54.79
N ASN A 736 4.87 -14.41 -54.16
CA ASN A 736 4.36 -15.08 -52.96
C ASN A 736 3.66 -16.41 -53.26
N VAL A 737 2.78 -16.43 -54.27
CA VAL A 737 1.96 -17.58 -54.68
C VAL A 737 2.74 -18.53 -55.58
N LEU A 738 3.46 -17.99 -56.57
CA LEU A 738 4.08 -18.82 -57.60
C LEU A 738 5.56 -19.09 -57.33
N GLY A 739 6.14 -18.49 -56.28
CA GLY A 739 7.58 -18.57 -56.00
C GLY A 739 8.45 -17.93 -57.11
N ARG A 740 7.82 -17.20 -58.04
CA ARG A 740 8.44 -16.72 -59.27
C ARG A 740 9.17 -15.42 -59.00
N SER A 741 10.48 -15.52 -58.77
CA SER A 741 11.37 -14.38 -58.52
C SER A 741 12.71 -14.53 -59.25
N GLY A 742 13.44 -13.41 -59.39
CA GLY A 742 14.72 -13.39 -60.10
C GLY A 742 14.59 -13.93 -61.53
N MET A 743 15.33 -15.00 -61.85
CA MET A 743 15.32 -15.63 -63.17
C MET A 743 13.99 -16.30 -63.56
N THR A 744 13.07 -16.50 -62.62
CA THR A 744 11.75 -17.11 -62.87
C THR A 744 10.60 -16.10 -62.81
N ALA A 745 10.90 -14.80 -62.65
CA ALA A 745 9.90 -13.73 -62.60
C ALA A 745 8.92 -13.78 -63.79
N PRO A 746 7.66 -13.33 -63.62
CA PRO A 746 6.71 -13.27 -64.73
C PRO A 746 7.21 -12.38 -65.88
N PRO A 747 7.03 -12.80 -67.15
CA PRO A 747 7.15 -11.91 -68.29
C PRO A 747 6.24 -10.68 -68.11
N ASP A 748 6.66 -9.52 -68.61
CA ASP A 748 5.86 -8.29 -68.54
C ASP A 748 4.47 -8.44 -69.19
N ALA A 749 4.36 -9.28 -70.22
CA ALA A 749 3.08 -9.59 -70.87
C ALA A 749 2.07 -10.24 -69.89
N ASP A 750 2.53 -11.15 -69.04
CA ASP A 750 1.69 -11.84 -68.05
C ASP A 750 1.28 -10.87 -66.94
N VAL A 751 2.22 -10.02 -66.48
CA VAL A 751 1.91 -8.96 -65.50
C VAL A 751 0.86 -8.00 -66.06
N LYS A 752 1.01 -7.58 -67.32
CA LYS A 752 0.07 -6.65 -67.97
C LYS A 752 -1.29 -7.26 -68.22
N TYR A 753 -1.38 -8.54 -68.56
CA TYR A 753 -2.66 -9.24 -68.68
C TYR A 753 -3.47 -9.11 -67.38
N TRP A 754 -2.90 -9.51 -66.24
CA TRP A 754 -3.59 -9.45 -64.95
C TRP A 754 -3.83 -8.03 -64.45
N SER A 755 -2.89 -7.11 -64.71
CA SER A 755 -3.04 -5.71 -64.32
C SER A 755 -4.18 -5.02 -65.08
N ASN A 756 -4.42 -5.42 -66.33
CA ASN A 756 -5.55 -4.95 -67.13
C ASN A 756 -6.88 -5.49 -66.60
N GLU A 757 -6.96 -6.76 -66.18
CA GLU A 757 -8.19 -7.32 -65.58
C GLU A 757 -8.62 -6.55 -64.32
N LEU A 758 -7.65 -6.09 -63.52
CA LEU A 758 -7.91 -5.18 -62.39
C LEU A 758 -8.34 -3.78 -62.85
N ALA A 759 -7.71 -3.24 -63.90
CA ALA A 759 -7.99 -1.88 -64.39
C ALA A 759 -9.36 -1.76 -65.07
N THR A 760 -9.83 -2.83 -65.73
CA THR A 760 -11.15 -2.88 -66.38
C THR A 760 -12.28 -3.28 -65.42
N GLY A 761 -11.95 -3.66 -64.18
CA GLY A 761 -12.90 -4.13 -63.18
C GLY A 761 -13.46 -5.53 -63.46
N HIS A 762 -12.84 -6.31 -64.36
CA HIS A 762 -13.19 -7.71 -64.59
C HIS A 762 -12.76 -8.61 -63.42
N ALA A 763 -11.69 -8.22 -62.73
CA ALA A 763 -11.27 -8.81 -61.47
C ALA A 763 -11.15 -7.73 -60.38
N SER A 764 -11.44 -8.11 -59.15
CA SER A 764 -11.02 -7.38 -57.96
C SER A 764 -9.68 -7.95 -57.48
N ARG A 765 -9.02 -7.32 -56.51
CA ARG A 765 -7.73 -7.81 -56.00
C ARG A 765 -7.88 -9.21 -55.37
N GLY A 766 -8.97 -9.45 -54.66
CA GLY A 766 -9.35 -10.73 -54.09
C GLY A 766 -9.74 -11.77 -55.15
N SER A 767 -10.61 -11.44 -56.12
CA SER A 767 -11.02 -12.42 -57.14
C SER A 767 -9.88 -12.80 -58.10
N LEU A 768 -8.93 -11.88 -58.33
CA LEU A 768 -7.71 -12.17 -59.08
C LEU A 768 -6.88 -13.26 -58.40
N ILE A 769 -6.67 -13.16 -57.08
CA ILE A 769 -5.86 -14.12 -56.32
C ILE A 769 -6.49 -15.51 -56.36
N GLY A 770 -7.81 -15.61 -56.17
CA GLY A 770 -8.52 -16.89 -56.31
C GLY A 770 -8.32 -17.52 -57.69
N THR A 771 -8.36 -16.71 -58.75
CA THR A 771 -8.11 -17.16 -60.14
C THR A 771 -6.67 -17.62 -60.33
N MET A 772 -5.69 -16.89 -59.79
CA MET A 772 -4.27 -17.23 -59.90
C MET A 772 -3.92 -18.49 -59.11
N LEU A 773 -4.46 -18.67 -57.91
CA LEU A 773 -4.30 -19.89 -57.10
C LEU A 773 -4.89 -21.10 -57.82
N TYR A 774 -6.11 -20.98 -58.36
CA TYR A 774 -6.72 -22.03 -59.16
C TYR A 774 -5.86 -22.41 -60.38
N ALA A 775 -5.33 -21.41 -61.09
CA ALA A 775 -4.43 -21.64 -62.22
C ALA A 775 -3.12 -22.34 -61.78
N ALA A 776 -2.52 -21.93 -60.64
CA ALA A 776 -1.30 -22.52 -60.10
C ALA A 776 -1.47 -24.03 -59.85
N HIS A 777 -2.58 -24.42 -59.21
CA HIS A 777 -2.91 -25.82 -58.93
C HIS A 777 -3.07 -26.67 -60.19
N SER A 778 -3.50 -26.08 -61.31
CA SER A 778 -3.66 -26.80 -62.58
C SER A 778 -2.36 -27.32 -63.20
N PHE A 779 -1.19 -26.81 -62.76
CA PHE A 779 0.12 -27.26 -63.23
C PHE A 779 0.65 -28.51 -62.53
N LYS A 780 -0.14 -29.17 -61.67
CA LYS A 780 0.31 -30.37 -60.94
C LYS A 780 0.78 -31.45 -61.92
N GLY A 781 2.01 -31.92 -61.74
CA GLY A 781 2.64 -32.91 -62.62
C GLY A 781 3.19 -32.37 -63.94
N ASP A 782 3.14 -31.05 -64.19
CA ASP A 782 3.79 -30.41 -65.33
C ASP A 782 5.32 -30.49 -65.20
N ALA A 783 6.02 -30.81 -66.30
CA ALA A 783 7.47 -31.00 -66.28
C ALA A 783 8.27 -29.71 -66.05
N THR A 784 7.69 -28.54 -66.32
CA THR A 784 8.35 -27.23 -66.18
C THR A 784 7.88 -26.50 -64.93
N TRP A 785 6.59 -26.58 -64.61
CA TRP A 785 5.93 -25.78 -63.59
C TRP A 785 5.31 -26.59 -62.45
N GLY A 786 5.41 -27.93 -62.47
CA GLY A 786 4.85 -28.80 -61.41
C GLY A 786 5.39 -28.52 -60.02
N TRP A 787 6.58 -27.91 -59.91
CA TRP A 787 7.15 -27.47 -58.63
C TRP A 787 6.34 -26.36 -57.95
N VAL A 788 5.55 -25.58 -58.70
CA VAL A 788 4.74 -24.47 -58.15
C VAL A 788 3.61 -24.98 -57.25
N PRO A 789 2.71 -25.87 -57.73
CA PRO A 789 1.72 -26.48 -56.85
C PRO A 789 2.34 -27.36 -55.77
N ASP A 790 3.49 -28.00 -56.01
CA ASP A 790 4.21 -28.74 -54.94
C ASP A 790 4.68 -27.79 -53.81
N LEU A 791 5.17 -26.59 -54.15
CA LEU A 791 5.52 -25.57 -53.17
C LEU A 791 4.30 -25.07 -52.39
N LEU A 792 3.18 -24.82 -53.08
CA LEU A 792 1.93 -24.39 -52.42
C LEU A 792 1.41 -25.47 -51.46
N ASP A 793 1.35 -26.73 -51.90
CA ASP A 793 0.94 -27.86 -51.07
C ASP A 793 1.83 -27.97 -49.83
N ASN A 794 3.15 -27.82 -49.98
CA ASN A 794 4.08 -27.83 -48.84
C ASN A 794 3.87 -26.65 -47.89
N LYS A 795 3.57 -25.45 -48.41
CA LYS A 795 3.25 -24.29 -47.55
C LYS A 795 1.96 -24.51 -46.78
N LEU A 796 0.97 -25.15 -47.39
CA LEU A 796 -0.29 -25.51 -46.74
C LEU A 796 -0.10 -26.58 -45.66
N ILE A 797 0.75 -27.58 -45.91
CA ILE A 797 1.13 -28.57 -44.89
C ILE A 797 1.70 -27.87 -43.66
N VAL A 798 2.60 -26.90 -43.83
CA VAL A 798 3.21 -26.17 -42.71
C VAL A 798 2.22 -25.20 -42.05
N ALA A 799 1.39 -24.51 -42.83
CA ALA A 799 0.33 -23.63 -42.33
C ALA A 799 -0.68 -24.39 -41.46
N ASN A 800 -1.16 -25.53 -41.95
CA ASN A 800 -2.09 -26.39 -41.25
C ASN A 800 -1.45 -27.01 -40.00
N PHE A 801 -0.18 -27.43 -40.09
CA PHE A 801 0.57 -27.92 -38.94
C PHE A 801 0.64 -26.84 -37.85
N PHE A 802 1.10 -25.63 -38.18
CA PHE A 802 1.25 -24.54 -37.22
C PHE A 802 -0.09 -24.10 -36.60
N ALA A 803 -1.08 -23.76 -37.43
CA ALA A 803 -2.31 -23.11 -36.97
C ALA A 803 -3.39 -24.08 -36.50
N VAL A 804 -3.49 -25.27 -37.08
CA VAL A 804 -4.62 -26.19 -36.83
C VAL A 804 -4.21 -27.40 -36.01
N GLN A 805 -3.11 -28.07 -36.37
CA GLN A 805 -2.65 -29.27 -35.67
C GLN A 805 -2.00 -28.93 -34.33
N GLN A 806 -1.15 -27.90 -34.31
CA GLN A 806 -0.47 -27.42 -33.10
C GLN A 806 -1.22 -26.28 -32.39
N GLY A 807 -2.14 -25.60 -33.09
CA GLY A 807 -2.93 -24.50 -32.53
C GLY A 807 -2.13 -23.27 -32.12
N LEU A 808 -0.99 -23.00 -32.75
CA LEU A 808 -0.03 -22.01 -32.26
C LEU A 808 -0.39 -20.56 -32.60
N ASN A 809 -0.13 -19.67 -31.65
CA ASN A 809 -0.01 -18.23 -31.85
C ASN A 809 1.28 -17.72 -31.19
N PHE A 810 1.93 -16.72 -31.79
CA PHE A 810 3.02 -16.01 -31.11
C PHE A 810 2.45 -14.94 -30.19
N ASN A 811 3.16 -14.63 -29.11
CA ASN A 811 2.67 -13.73 -28.06
C ASN A 811 2.52 -12.25 -28.52
N THR A 812 3.13 -11.84 -29.63
CA THR A 812 2.99 -10.47 -30.17
C THR A 812 2.58 -10.46 -31.66
N PRO A 813 1.87 -9.41 -32.13
CA PRO A 813 1.55 -9.23 -33.55
C PRO A 813 2.79 -9.17 -34.45
N GLU A 814 3.84 -8.47 -34.01
CA GLU A 814 5.10 -8.33 -34.73
C GLU A 814 5.79 -9.69 -34.91
N ASP A 815 5.89 -10.49 -33.84
CA ASP A 815 6.45 -11.84 -33.92
C ASP A 815 5.61 -12.74 -34.81
N SER A 816 4.29 -12.65 -34.71
CA SER A 816 3.38 -13.38 -35.59
C SER A 816 3.68 -13.10 -37.05
N ILE A 817 3.93 -11.82 -37.41
CA ILE A 817 4.29 -11.42 -38.78
C ILE A 817 5.68 -11.93 -39.15
N VAL A 818 6.72 -11.54 -38.40
CA VAL A 818 8.12 -11.79 -38.76
C VAL A 818 8.45 -13.29 -38.74
N LYS A 819 8.12 -13.99 -37.65
CA LYS A 819 8.41 -15.43 -37.52
C LYS A 819 7.56 -16.25 -38.48
N GLY A 820 6.28 -15.90 -38.64
CA GLY A 820 5.41 -16.55 -39.60
C GLY A 820 5.91 -16.43 -41.05
N MET A 821 6.52 -15.30 -41.42
CA MET A 821 7.09 -15.09 -42.77
C MET A 821 8.38 -15.87 -42.94
N ALA A 822 9.21 -15.95 -41.90
CA ALA A 822 10.42 -16.76 -41.90
C ALA A 822 10.10 -18.27 -42.06
N ILE A 823 9.07 -18.76 -41.37
CA ILE A 823 8.59 -20.14 -41.50
C ILE A 823 8.14 -20.41 -42.94
N ALA A 824 7.27 -19.57 -43.50
CA ALA A 824 6.77 -19.74 -44.86
C ALA A 824 7.87 -19.63 -45.94
N ALA A 825 8.89 -18.81 -45.71
CA ALA A 825 10.04 -18.66 -46.62
C ALA A 825 11.01 -19.86 -46.60
N ALA A 826 11.03 -20.65 -45.52
CA ALA A 826 11.86 -21.84 -45.41
C ALA A 826 11.27 -23.07 -46.13
N VAL A 827 10.03 -22.99 -46.60
CA VAL A 827 9.35 -24.05 -47.35
C VAL A 827 9.87 -24.10 -48.78
N THR A 828 10.17 -25.31 -49.28
CA THR A 828 10.55 -25.54 -50.68
C THR A 828 9.56 -26.48 -51.37
N ALA A 829 9.65 -26.60 -52.70
CA ALA A 829 8.82 -27.53 -53.46
C ALA A 829 9.07 -29.01 -53.10
N THR A 830 10.19 -29.34 -52.44
CA THR A 830 10.59 -30.72 -52.15
C THR A 830 10.72 -31.04 -50.67
N ASP A 831 10.66 -30.04 -49.78
CA ASP A 831 10.93 -30.23 -48.35
C ASP A 831 10.25 -29.15 -47.47
N THR A 832 9.75 -29.58 -46.32
CA THR A 832 9.14 -28.76 -45.26
C THR A 832 9.97 -28.75 -43.96
N SER A 833 11.00 -29.60 -43.85
CA SER A 833 11.71 -29.88 -42.60
C SER A 833 12.35 -28.64 -41.96
N ALA A 834 12.91 -27.75 -42.78
CA ALA A 834 13.49 -26.49 -42.30
C ALA A 834 12.44 -25.55 -41.69
N ALA A 835 11.26 -25.47 -42.31
CA ALA A 835 10.16 -24.66 -41.83
C ALA A 835 9.59 -25.22 -40.52
N LEU A 836 9.37 -26.54 -40.44
CA LEU A 836 8.91 -27.20 -39.21
C LEU A 836 9.89 -27.02 -38.05
N LYS A 837 11.20 -27.05 -38.31
CA LYS A 837 12.23 -26.78 -37.29
C LYS A 837 12.18 -25.34 -36.77
N LEU A 838 11.84 -24.36 -37.62
CA LEU A 838 11.72 -22.96 -37.22
C LEU A 838 10.50 -22.68 -36.33
N ILE A 839 9.50 -23.57 -36.32
CA ILE A 839 8.34 -23.46 -35.41
C ILE A 839 8.79 -23.63 -33.96
N GLY A 840 9.83 -24.43 -33.70
CA GLY A 840 10.36 -24.61 -32.35
C GLY A 840 9.48 -25.48 -31.48
N VAL A 841 8.89 -26.54 -32.05
CA VAL A 841 8.09 -27.53 -31.32
C VAL A 841 8.58 -28.93 -31.68
N SER A 842 8.99 -29.71 -30.68
CA SER A 842 9.63 -31.02 -30.87
C SER A 842 8.83 -32.22 -30.36
N ASP A 843 7.64 -32.03 -29.77
CA ASP A 843 6.75 -33.15 -29.42
C ASP A 843 5.98 -33.67 -30.64
N THR A 844 6.48 -34.74 -31.24
CA THR A 844 5.88 -35.36 -32.44
C THR A 844 4.53 -36.05 -32.20
N GLY A 845 4.04 -36.07 -30.96
CA GLY A 845 2.80 -36.75 -30.55
C GLY A 845 1.60 -35.83 -30.34
N PHE A 846 1.79 -34.51 -30.30
CA PHE A 846 0.70 -33.56 -30.13
C PHE A 846 0.09 -33.22 -31.50
N ASP A 847 -1.19 -33.53 -31.69
CA ASP A 847 -1.98 -33.12 -32.86
C ASP A 847 -3.43 -32.96 -32.42
N LEU A 848 -3.98 -31.75 -32.56
CA LEU A 848 -5.37 -31.44 -32.21
C LEU A 848 -6.40 -32.06 -33.18
N LEU A 849 -5.96 -32.54 -34.36
CA LEU A 849 -6.82 -33.24 -35.31
C LEU A 849 -6.97 -34.74 -35.02
N ALA A 850 -6.03 -35.33 -34.28
CA ALA A 850 -6.00 -36.74 -33.85
C ALA A 850 -7.01 -37.02 -32.74
#